data_AF-A0AB35UAU0-F1
#
_entry.id   AF-A0AB35UAU0-F1
#
_cell.length_a   1.000
_cell.length_b   1.000
_cell.length_c   1.000
_cell.angle_alpha   90.00
_cell.angle_beta   90.00
_cell.angle_gamma   90.00
#
_symmetry.space_group_name_H-M   'P 1'
#
loop_
_entity.id
_entity.type
_entity.pdbx_description
1 polymer ?
#
loop_
_entity_poly.entity_id
_entity_poly.type
_entity_poly.pdbx_seq_one_letter_code
_entity_poly.pdbx_strand_id
1 'polypeptide(L)'
;MANATPVTVDGTLNDWTAGDRIDRGLGAGYAIYARSDGADFAFAMTAPTAIGANTTAWLNTDRNTATGYQVFGFAGGAEFNVNFAADGTVSLYSGAAGQTLIASGLQAAWSADRTTVEFKVPKAAIGNPNAIDTIYDVNDTAFLPGSYSNPAFTVFNDTGVVADPSHRIAIVWSDTTANAYFSKTAYSQLFMAAQSQAMQAGVPFDILTEGDLTNLATLAKYDTIVFPSFRNVEAGKADQIAQTLEQATTQFGIGLVAAGEFMTNGADNAALAGDSYSRMKLLFDATRVTGGFPADVTVKASDASQLVLDGYADGQVIREYTGIGWNAFASVSGTGTTIATETVNGQTYAAAIATQTGGRNVLFSSEAVMADDNLLQKAIDYSVHGNGLSVGLQMTRQSGLFASRVDMDQSQERDEVNPAGTAPGIYDKLLPILTEWKTDYNFVGSYYVNVGNDAANGQSTDWAVSLPVYKALLDAGNEVGSHSYTHPENTNLLTDAQIAFEFGQSRAELEKQLSAYLGKTVTVGGAAVPGAPEQIATSQEILKYVTYLSGGYSGVGAGYPNAVGYMTPQNAADDKVYIAPNTSFDFSLIEFQKKTVAEASAIWAKEFAALTAGGDAPVVVWPWHDYGPTMWASDGATSPYTKQMFTSFIAQAAAAGVEFVTLADLAGRVSAFQNATITSTVVGNTITATVGATTGSFSLDVDGQSSGQVIKGVAGWYAYDADTVFLPKAGGTYAITMGAVADDVTHITALPMRATLTTVSGDGRDLAFTVEGEGKVTVDLKAPGTDWTTVSGGTIASQIGEILTIDLGAIGVHDVKIGHEANVDPVLTSFAGGTTGSLSIAENGTALTTITATDANIVWGDSIKYSIGAGGDGANFSIDATTGVLKFVTAPDFEAPTDANRDNIYGVTVVATDARGAIDTQTLTIGVTDVVGITKTGTIFSETINGTSEQDVLDGSWGNDVLNGLGGNDRLIGGLGNDTLNGGAGNDTLIGGNGRDVLSGGDGNDILIGGDDLDMMTGGAGADIFRFEARGDSLASASRDVITDFTVGQDKIDLSMIDANTSLFARGDQAFSFIGTSARFTAPGQLRYSYQMIGGKEFTVVEGNIDSGAGADFSIALAGQHVLTANDFFM
;
A
#
# COMPACT_ATOMS: atom_id res chain seq x y z
N MET A 1 -20.12 -40.60 1.69
CA MET A 1 -19.48 -41.61 2.56
C MET A 1 -19.13 -42.91 1.80
N ALA A 2 -18.28 -42.88 0.77
CA ALA A 2 -17.99 -44.07 -0.05
C ALA A 2 -16.84 -44.98 0.46
N ASN A 3 -16.30 -44.76 1.66
CA ASN A 3 -15.09 -45.44 2.17
C ASN A 3 -15.19 -45.90 3.64
N ALA A 4 -16.38 -46.04 4.22
CA ALA A 4 -16.48 -46.61 5.57
C ALA A 4 -16.06 -48.09 5.53
N THR A 5 -15.11 -48.48 6.38
CA THR A 5 -14.75 -49.89 6.58
C THR A 5 -16.01 -50.68 6.97
N PRO A 6 -16.29 -51.85 6.37
CA PRO A 6 -17.47 -52.64 6.75
C PRO A 6 -17.52 -52.91 8.25
N VAL A 7 -18.72 -52.86 8.85
CA VAL A 7 -18.87 -53.15 10.29
C VAL A 7 -18.58 -54.63 10.52
N THR A 8 -17.65 -54.89 11.43
CA THR A 8 -17.32 -56.23 11.91
C THR A 8 -18.11 -56.49 13.18
N VAL A 9 -19.17 -57.29 13.09
CA VAL A 9 -20.03 -57.65 14.22
C VAL A 9 -19.28 -58.59 15.16
N ASP A 10 -18.62 -58.06 16.19
CA ASP A 10 -17.77 -58.76 17.15
C ASP A 10 -18.10 -58.48 18.64
N GLY A 11 -19.08 -57.62 18.90
CA GLY A 11 -19.57 -57.25 20.22
C GLY A 11 -18.80 -56.07 20.84
N THR A 12 -18.02 -55.35 20.04
CA THR A 12 -17.24 -54.17 20.46
C THR A 12 -17.62 -52.93 19.65
N LEU A 13 -17.21 -51.74 20.09
CA LEU A 13 -17.50 -50.48 19.39
C LEU A 13 -16.27 -49.92 18.64
N ASN A 14 -15.27 -50.75 18.36
CA ASN A 14 -13.96 -50.28 17.89
C ASN A 14 -13.96 -49.71 16.46
N ASP A 15 -14.90 -50.15 15.63
CA ASP A 15 -15.10 -49.74 14.23
C ASP A 15 -16.27 -48.76 14.04
N TRP A 16 -16.87 -48.33 15.15
CA TRP A 16 -17.91 -47.31 15.22
C TRP A 16 -17.31 -45.94 15.50
N THR A 17 -17.72 -44.94 14.72
CA THR A 17 -17.28 -43.56 14.87
C THR A 17 -18.30 -42.73 15.63
N ALA A 18 -17.91 -41.53 16.08
CA ALA A 18 -18.84 -40.58 16.69
C ALA A 18 -19.99 -40.20 15.73
N GLY A 19 -19.75 -40.17 14.42
CA GLY A 19 -20.76 -39.88 13.40
C GLY A 19 -21.77 -41.02 13.20
N ASP A 20 -21.40 -42.25 13.58
CA ASP A 20 -22.32 -43.38 13.54
C ASP A 20 -23.28 -43.39 14.75
N ARG A 21 -23.07 -42.50 15.74
CA ARG A 21 -23.89 -42.41 16.96
C ARG A 21 -25.16 -41.59 16.71
N ILE A 22 -26.26 -42.29 16.41
CA ILE A 22 -27.54 -41.68 16.00
C ILE A 22 -28.39 -41.14 17.16
N ASP A 23 -28.03 -41.44 18.41
CA ASP A 23 -28.83 -41.06 19.59
C ASP A 23 -28.63 -39.60 20.07
N ARG A 24 -27.75 -38.86 19.40
CA ARG A 24 -27.38 -37.47 19.74
C ARG A 24 -26.87 -37.30 21.18
N GLY A 25 -26.22 -38.33 21.73
CA GLY A 25 -25.57 -38.22 23.04
C GLY A 25 -26.53 -38.34 24.23
N LEU A 26 -27.47 -39.29 24.17
CA LEU A 26 -28.28 -39.64 25.35
C LEU A 26 -27.40 -39.82 26.60
N GLY A 27 -27.78 -39.17 27.70
CA GLY A 27 -27.15 -39.38 29.00
C GLY A 27 -27.44 -40.78 29.58
N ALA A 28 -26.86 -41.08 30.74
CA ALA A 28 -27.13 -42.29 31.55
C ALA A 28 -26.55 -43.64 31.06
N GLY A 29 -25.48 -43.62 30.25
CA GLY A 29 -24.73 -44.82 29.89
C GLY A 29 -25.36 -45.65 28.77
N TYR A 30 -26.36 -45.11 28.07
CA TYR A 30 -26.85 -45.64 26.81
C TYR A 30 -26.06 -45.07 25.64
N ALA A 31 -25.89 -45.86 24.57
CA ALA A 31 -25.39 -45.38 23.30
C ALA A 31 -26.00 -46.20 22.16
N ILE A 32 -26.62 -45.53 21.18
CA ILE A 32 -27.12 -46.18 19.96
C ILE A 32 -26.27 -45.71 18.78
N TYR A 33 -25.74 -46.68 18.03
CA TYR A 33 -25.04 -46.46 16.79
C TYR A 33 -25.76 -47.18 15.66
N ALA A 34 -25.76 -46.59 14.47
CA ALA A 34 -26.18 -47.28 13.27
C ALA A 34 -25.62 -46.62 12.01
N ARG A 35 -25.40 -47.43 10.97
CA ARG A 35 -25.04 -46.94 9.64
C ARG A 35 -25.51 -47.90 8.54
N SER A 36 -25.58 -47.38 7.33
CA SER A 36 -25.67 -48.23 6.15
C SER A 36 -24.38 -49.03 5.97
N ASP A 37 -24.47 -50.34 5.79
CA ASP A 37 -23.30 -51.23 5.62
C ASP A 37 -23.56 -52.25 4.50
N GLY A 38 -23.21 -51.88 3.26
CA GLY A 38 -23.40 -52.75 2.09
C GLY A 38 -24.87 -53.12 1.88
N ALA A 39 -25.20 -54.41 1.97
CA ALA A 39 -26.56 -54.93 1.79
C ALA A 39 -27.42 -54.84 3.07
N ASP A 40 -26.85 -54.39 4.19
CA ASP A 40 -27.47 -54.39 5.50
C ASP A 40 -27.50 -52.97 6.11
N PHE A 41 -28.36 -52.77 7.09
CA PHE A 41 -28.15 -51.74 8.11
C PHE A 41 -27.45 -52.40 9.30
N ALA A 42 -26.32 -51.84 9.73
CA ALA A 42 -25.64 -52.26 10.93
C ALA A 42 -26.09 -51.39 12.10
N PHE A 43 -26.25 -52.01 13.26
CA PHE A 43 -26.65 -51.36 14.51
C PHE A 43 -25.74 -51.81 15.65
N ALA A 44 -25.48 -50.90 16.59
CA ALA A 44 -24.94 -51.24 17.89
C ALA A 44 -25.69 -50.52 19.00
N MET A 45 -25.87 -51.19 20.13
CA MET A 45 -26.54 -50.64 21.31
C MET A 45 -25.76 -50.99 22.56
N THR A 46 -25.50 -49.98 23.38
CA THR A 46 -24.94 -50.10 24.72
C THR A 46 -25.96 -49.63 25.75
N ALA A 47 -26.04 -50.34 26.88
CA ALA A 47 -26.88 -50.01 28.02
C ALA A 47 -26.09 -50.13 29.34
N PRO A 48 -26.48 -49.41 30.41
CA PRO A 48 -25.80 -49.48 31.72
C PRO A 48 -26.03 -50.81 32.46
N THR A 49 -26.95 -51.66 31.96
CA THR A 49 -27.23 -52.99 32.49
C THR A 49 -27.27 -53.99 31.33
N ALA A 50 -27.12 -55.29 31.62
CA ALA A 50 -27.19 -56.32 30.60
C ALA A 50 -28.50 -56.23 29.81
N ILE A 51 -28.38 -56.21 28.48
CA ILE A 51 -29.50 -56.20 27.54
C ILE A 51 -30.13 -57.60 27.57
N GLY A 52 -31.40 -57.66 27.96
CA GLY A 52 -32.17 -58.87 28.22
C GLY A 52 -33.30 -59.11 27.21
N ALA A 53 -34.08 -60.16 27.49
CA ALA A 53 -35.07 -60.71 26.56
C ALA A 53 -36.28 -59.79 26.26
N ASN A 54 -36.43 -58.73 27.04
CA ASN A 54 -37.50 -57.75 26.93
C ASN A 54 -37.02 -56.48 26.20
N THR A 55 -35.95 -56.60 25.41
CA THR A 55 -35.45 -55.49 24.59
C THR A 55 -36.04 -55.61 23.19
N THR A 56 -36.50 -54.48 22.64
CA THR A 56 -37.01 -54.38 21.28
C THR A 56 -36.48 -53.12 20.59
N ALA A 57 -35.89 -53.26 19.41
CA ALA A 57 -35.62 -52.14 18.51
C ALA A 57 -36.74 -52.08 17.46
N TRP A 58 -37.53 -51.00 17.46
CA TRP A 58 -38.64 -50.80 16.53
C TRP A 58 -38.15 -50.04 15.31
N LEU A 59 -38.53 -50.50 14.12
CA LEU A 59 -38.06 -49.98 12.84
C LEU A 59 -39.27 -49.48 12.03
N ASN A 60 -39.33 -48.17 11.78
CA ASN A 60 -40.24 -47.55 10.84
C ASN A 60 -39.49 -47.30 9.52
N THR A 61 -39.93 -47.97 8.47
CA THR A 61 -39.24 -48.07 7.18
C THR A 61 -39.78 -47.12 6.11
N ASP A 62 -41.01 -46.63 6.27
CA ASP A 62 -41.60 -45.61 5.39
C ASP A 62 -41.53 -44.20 6.01
N ARG A 63 -41.06 -44.10 7.26
CA ARG A 63 -40.93 -42.87 8.06
C ARG A 63 -42.26 -42.12 8.22
N ASN A 64 -43.37 -42.83 8.11
CA ASN A 64 -44.70 -42.30 8.34
C ASN A 64 -45.22 -42.87 9.67
N THR A 65 -45.43 -41.99 10.64
CA THR A 65 -45.90 -42.40 11.98
C THR A 65 -47.36 -42.84 11.99
N ALA A 66 -48.11 -42.62 10.91
CA ALA A 66 -49.51 -43.05 10.80
C ALA A 66 -49.68 -44.49 10.26
N THR A 67 -48.62 -45.09 9.72
CA THR A 67 -48.60 -46.47 9.17
C THR A 67 -47.90 -47.42 10.16
N GLY A 68 -47.94 -48.74 9.90
CA GLY A 68 -47.28 -49.72 10.76
C GLY A 68 -47.95 -50.00 12.12
N TYR A 69 -47.21 -50.67 13.01
CA TYR A 69 -47.64 -50.99 14.37
C TYR A 69 -47.41 -49.79 15.31
N GLN A 70 -48.46 -49.40 16.02
CA GLN A 70 -48.41 -48.35 17.03
C GLN A 70 -47.83 -48.91 18.33
N VAL A 71 -46.59 -48.53 18.66
CA VAL A 71 -45.90 -48.96 19.88
C VAL A 71 -46.66 -48.40 21.08
N PHE A 72 -47.02 -49.29 22.02
CA PHE A 72 -47.91 -48.98 23.16
C PHE A 72 -49.26 -48.31 22.79
N GLY A 73 -49.70 -48.44 21.53
CA GLY A 73 -50.98 -47.92 21.04
C GLY A 73 -51.01 -46.43 20.70
N PHE A 74 -49.89 -45.72 20.77
CA PHE A 74 -49.83 -44.29 20.44
C PHE A 74 -48.51 -43.79 19.85
N ALA A 75 -47.42 -44.56 19.94
CA ALA A 75 -46.08 -44.11 19.58
C ALA A 75 -45.59 -44.75 18.27
N GLY A 76 -44.98 -43.93 17.41
CA GLY A 76 -44.35 -44.37 16.17
C GLY A 76 -45.33 -44.97 15.15
N GLY A 77 -44.76 -45.72 14.22
CA GLY A 77 -45.47 -46.44 13.16
C GLY A 77 -44.55 -47.52 12.61
N ALA A 78 -44.29 -48.57 13.38
CA ALA A 78 -43.20 -49.50 13.08
C ALA A 78 -43.68 -50.68 12.24
N GLU A 79 -43.16 -50.84 11.02
CA GLU A 79 -43.44 -52.01 10.18
C GLU A 79 -42.73 -53.26 10.72
N PHE A 80 -41.53 -53.07 11.29
CA PHE A 80 -40.67 -54.14 11.75
C PHE A 80 -40.13 -53.90 13.17
N ASN A 81 -39.69 -54.97 13.82
CA ASN A 81 -39.01 -54.90 15.10
C ASN A 81 -37.97 -56.01 15.25
N VAL A 82 -36.84 -55.68 15.89
CA VAL A 82 -35.77 -56.61 16.24
C VAL A 82 -35.89 -56.94 17.73
N ASN A 83 -36.02 -58.24 18.03
CA ASN A 83 -36.14 -58.73 19.41
C ASN A 83 -34.87 -59.50 19.77
N PHE A 84 -34.50 -59.39 21.04
CA PHE A 84 -33.31 -60.02 21.60
C PHE A 84 -33.76 -61.12 22.57
N ALA A 85 -33.25 -62.34 22.42
CA ALA A 85 -33.61 -63.48 23.27
C ALA A 85 -32.60 -63.69 24.40
N ALA A 86 -33.01 -64.36 25.48
CA ALA A 86 -32.15 -64.63 26.65
C ALA A 86 -30.90 -65.48 26.35
N ASP A 87 -30.97 -66.29 25.29
CA ASP A 87 -29.86 -67.12 24.80
C ASP A 87 -28.88 -66.36 23.90
N GLY A 88 -29.14 -65.08 23.60
CA GLY A 88 -28.33 -64.22 22.74
C GLY A 88 -28.78 -64.19 21.28
N THR A 89 -29.83 -64.94 20.90
CA THR A 89 -30.37 -64.91 19.53
C THR A 89 -31.05 -63.57 19.26
N VAL A 90 -30.79 -62.98 18.09
CA VAL A 90 -31.44 -61.74 17.62
C VAL A 90 -32.30 -62.07 16.39
N SER A 91 -33.55 -61.62 16.36
CA SER A 91 -34.49 -61.96 15.28
C SER A 91 -35.35 -60.77 14.86
N LEU A 92 -35.68 -60.71 13.57
CA LEU A 92 -36.51 -59.69 12.93
C LEU A 92 -37.96 -60.16 12.83
N TYR A 93 -38.89 -59.29 13.20
CA TYR A 93 -40.34 -59.52 13.18
C TYR A 93 -41.08 -58.36 12.53
N SER A 94 -42.35 -58.58 12.18
CA SER A 94 -43.33 -57.55 11.81
C SER A 94 -44.57 -57.61 12.71
N GLY A 95 -45.26 -56.47 12.84
CA GLY A 95 -46.41 -56.32 13.75
C GLY A 95 -45.99 -56.01 15.19
N ALA A 96 -46.74 -56.50 16.18
CA ALA A 96 -46.36 -56.38 17.59
C ALA A 96 -45.04 -57.12 17.89
N ALA A 97 -44.43 -56.84 19.05
CA ALA A 97 -43.17 -57.45 19.46
C ALA A 97 -43.27 -58.98 19.43
N GLY A 98 -42.38 -59.62 18.65
CA GLY A 98 -42.34 -61.07 18.49
C GLY A 98 -43.53 -61.69 17.73
N GLN A 99 -44.40 -60.90 17.10
CA GLN A 99 -45.66 -61.41 16.51
C GLN A 99 -45.43 -62.27 15.25
N THR A 100 -44.90 -61.67 14.18
CA THR A 100 -44.70 -62.37 12.89
C THR A 100 -43.22 -62.43 12.56
N LEU A 101 -42.62 -63.61 12.60
CA LEU A 101 -41.19 -63.79 12.32
C LEU A 101 -40.88 -63.54 10.84
N ILE A 102 -39.94 -62.64 10.56
CA ILE A 102 -39.43 -62.34 9.21
C ILE A 102 -38.10 -63.04 8.96
N ALA A 103 -37.16 -62.94 9.92
CA ALA A 103 -35.87 -63.62 9.85
C ALA A 103 -35.38 -63.96 11.26
N SER A 104 -35.00 -65.21 11.50
CA SER A 104 -34.38 -65.64 12.77
C SER A 104 -32.87 -65.72 12.66
N GLY A 105 -32.17 -65.38 13.74
CA GLY A 105 -30.71 -65.50 13.82
C GLY A 105 -30.01 -64.48 12.93
N LEU A 106 -30.38 -63.20 13.08
CA LEU A 106 -29.62 -62.10 12.50
C LEU A 106 -28.15 -62.18 12.93
N GLN A 107 -27.24 -61.74 12.07
CA GLN A 107 -25.83 -61.63 12.44
C GLN A 107 -25.72 -60.68 13.62
N ALA A 108 -25.33 -61.19 14.79
CA ALA A 108 -25.21 -60.43 16.03
C ALA A 108 -24.05 -60.92 16.90
N ALA A 109 -23.45 -60.02 17.66
CA ALA A 109 -22.39 -60.31 18.62
C ALA A 109 -22.56 -59.45 19.88
N TRP A 110 -22.04 -59.94 21.00
CA TRP A 110 -22.31 -59.40 22.33
C TRP A 110 -21.01 -59.18 23.10
N SER A 111 -20.95 -58.12 23.90
CA SER A 111 -19.89 -57.96 24.90
C SER A 111 -19.99 -59.07 25.96
N ALA A 112 -18.86 -59.34 26.63
CA ALA A 112 -18.79 -60.42 27.63
C ALA A 112 -19.77 -60.26 28.80
N ASP A 113 -20.12 -59.02 29.16
CA ASP A 113 -21.08 -58.64 30.20
C ASP A 113 -22.51 -58.40 29.65
N ARG A 114 -22.72 -58.56 28.35
CA ARG A 114 -23.99 -58.33 27.61
C ARG A 114 -24.54 -56.91 27.71
N THR A 115 -23.70 -55.93 28.03
CA THR A 115 -24.10 -54.51 28.05
C THR A 115 -24.07 -53.89 26.66
N THR A 116 -23.33 -54.49 25.71
CA THR A 116 -23.27 -54.07 24.31
C THR A 116 -23.68 -55.20 23.37
N VAL A 117 -24.46 -54.88 22.34
CA VAL A 117 -24.82 -55.77 21.23
C VAL A 117 -24.61 -55.05 19.90
N GLU A 118 -24.03 -55.76 18.94
CA GLU A 118 -23.99 -55.37 17.54
C GLU A 118 -24.87 -56.32 16.73
N PHE A 119 -25.60 -55.83 15.73
CA PHE A 119 -26.40 -56.67 14.85
C PHE A 119 -26.62 -56.04 13.46
N LYS A 120 -26.89 -56.88 12.46
CA LYS A 120 -27.24 -56.45 11.09
C LYS A 120 -28.67 -56.80 10.72
N VAL A 121 -29.34 -55.87 10.03
CA VAL A 121 -30.67 -56.06 9.46
C VAL A 121 -30.56 -55.98 7.92
N PRO A 122 -30.86 -57.06 7.18
CA PRO A 122 -30.79 -57.03 5.72
C PRO A 122 -31.81 -56.06 5.12
N LYS A 123 -31.35 -55.14 4.27
CA LYS A 123 -32.20 -54.12 3.63
C LYS A 123 -33.34 -54.78 2.84
N ALA A 124 -33.04 -55.86 2.13
CA ALA A 124 -34.01 -56.61 1.35
C ALA A 124 -35.12 -57.26 2.20
N ALA A 125 -34.84 -57.59 3.47
CA ALA A 125 -35.83 -58.19 4.38
C ALA A 125 -36.87 -57.18 4.90
N ILE A 126 -36.56 -55.89 4.81
CA ILE A 126 -37.39 -54.79 5.31
C ILE A 126 -37.83 -53.83 4.18
N GLY A 127 -37.78 -54.28 2.92
CA GLY A 127 -38.32 -53.54 1.77
C GLY A 127 -37.35 -52.55 1.09
N ASN A 128 -36.05 -52.59 1.39
CA ASN A 128 -35.02 -51.67 0.88
C ASN A 128 -35.33 -50.19 1.12
N PRO A 129 -35.55 -49.77 2.37
CA PRO A 129 -35.93 -48.39 2.66
C PRO A 129 -34.76 -47.43 2.39
N ASN A 130 -35.10 -46.18 2.03
CA ASN A 130 -34.12 -45.10 1.87
C ASN A 130 -33.56 -44.61 3.22
N ALA A 131 -34.33 -44.78 4.29
CA ALA A 131 -33.94 -44.51 5.66
C ALA A 131 -34.89 -45.23 6.63
N ILE A 132 -34.47 -45.42 7.87
CA ILE A 132 -35.27 -46.07 8.92
C ILE A 132 -35.29 -45.17 10.15
N ASP A 133 -36.48 -44.86 10.64
CA ASP A 133 -36.65 -44.25 11.96
C ASP A 133 -36.71 -45.36 13.02
N THR A 134 -35.89 -45.23 14.05
CA THR A 134 -35.74 -46.24 15.10
C THR A 134 -36.02 -45.69 16.49
N ILE A 135 -36.74 -46.48 17.29
CA ILE A 135 -36.94 -46.26 18.72
C ILE A 135 -36.69 -47.57 19.46
N TYR A 136 -36.22 -47.47 20.70
CA TYR A 136 -35.74 -48.63 21.44
C TYR A 136 -36.46 -48.74 22.78
N ASP A 137 -36.93 -49.95 23.06
CA ASP A 137 -37.37 -50.37 24.37
C ASP A 137 -36.29 -51.29 24.95
N VAL A 138 -35.58 -50.86 25.98
CA VAL A 138 -34.53 -51.65 26.64
C VAL A 138 -35.09 -52.24 27.93
N ASN A 139 -35.19 -53.57 27.95
CA ASN A 139 -35.66 -54.36 29.09
C ASN A 139 -37.06 -53.98 29.64
N ASP A 140 -37.97 -53.40 28.85
CA ASP A 140 -39.24 -52.79 29.30
C ASP A 140 -39.08 -51.69 30.38
N THR A 141 -37.87 -51.13 30.53
CA THR A 141 -37.53 -50.20 31.63
C THR A 141 -36.96 -48.87 31.17
N ALA A 142 -36.33 -48.83 30.00
CA ALA A 142 -35.82 -47.61 29.41
C ALA A 142 -36.30 -47.49 27.96
N PHE A 143 -36.99 -46.39 27.67
CA PHE A 143 -37.55 -46.09 26.36
C PHE A 143 -36.71 -44.98 25.73
N LEU A 144 -36.12 -45.21 24.56
CA LEU A 144 -35.22 -44.28 23.87
C LEU A 144 -35.87 -43.83 22.56
N PRO A 145 -36.06 -42.52 22.33
CA PRO A 145 -35.44 -41.34 22.97
C PRO A 145 -36.18 -40.73 24.19
N GLY A 146 -36.27 -41.40 25.34
CA GLY A 146 -36.80 -40.91 26.63
C GLY A 146 -38.32 -40.69 26.67
N SER A 147 -38.86 -40.06 25.63
CA SER A 147 -40.27 -39.93 25.28
C SER A 147 -40.39 -40.23 23.79
N TYR A 148 -41.31 -41.11 23.39
CA TYR A 148 -41.57 -41.39 21.98
C TYR A 148 -42.32 -40.27 21.25
N SER A 149 -42.64 -39.17 21.94
CA SER A 149 -43.02 -37.91 21.30
C SER A 149 -41.81 -37.11 20.79
N ASN A 150 -40.60 -37.47 21.21
CA ASN A 150 -39.37 -36.86 20.70
C ASN A 150 -39.03 -37.46 19.32
N PRO A 151 -38.23 -36.75 18.49
CA PRO A 151 -37.80 -37.28 17.19
C PRO A 151 -37.10 -38.64 17.33
N ALA A 152 -37.52 -39.61 16.51
CA ALA A 152 -36.88 -40.93 16.44
C ALA A 152 -35.44 -40.84 15.93
N PHE A 153 -34.66 -41.90 16.12
CA PHE A 153 -33.30 -41.94 15.60
C PHE A 153 -33.29 -42.46 14.16
N THR A 154 -32.82 -41.63 13.23
CA THR A 154 -32.82 -41.94 11.81
C THR A 154 -31.53 -42.62 11.39
N VAL A 155 -31.65 -43.66 10.57
CA VAL A 155 -30.52 -44.31 9.88
C VAL A 155 -30.73 -44.19 8.38
N PHE A 156 -29.85 -43.49 7.68
CA PHE A 156 -29.96 -43.27 6.24
C PHE A 156 -29.29 -44.39 5.44
N ASN A 157 -29.89 -44.78 4.32
CA ASN A 157 -29.30 -45.68 3.35
C ASN A 157 -28.25 -44.94 2.50
N ASP A 158 -27.28 -45.67 1.95
CA ASP A 158 -26.40 -45.13 0.92
C ASP A 158 -27.18 -44.98 -0.40
N THR A 159 -27.24 -43.75 -0.89
CA THR A 159 -27.98 -43.38 -2.11
C THR A 159 -27.08 -43.35 -3.35
N GLY A 160 -25.76 -43.49 -3.18
CA GLY A 160 -24.78 -43.31 -4.25
C GLY A 160 -24.58 -41.85 -4.68
N VAL A 161 -25.21 -40.90 -3.99
CA VAL A 161 -25.03 -39.45 -4.23
C VAL A 161 -23.67 -39.02 -3.67
N VAL A 162 -22.96 -38.21 -4.44
CA VAL A 162 -21.63 -37.67 -4.09
C VAL A 162 -21.76 -36.15 -3.92
N ALA A 163 -21.08 -35.60 -2.92
CA ALA A 163 -21.04 -34.17 -2.70
C ALA A 163 -20.23 -33.46 -3.81
N ASP A 164 -20.63 -32.25 -4.16
CA ASP A 164 -19.82 -31.38 -5.01
C ASP A 164 -18.64 -30.82 -4.20
N PRO A 165 -17.39 -30.86 -4.71
CA PRO A 165 -16.25 -30.31 -4.00
C PRO A 165 -16.19 -28.77 -4.03
N SER A 166 -16.98 -28.10 -4.87
CA SER A 166 -17.02 -26.63 -4.92
C SER A 166 -17.72 -26.05 -3.70
N HIS A 167 -17.09 -25.08 -3.04
CA HIS A 167 -17.76 -24.29 -2.02
C HIS A 167 -18.85 -23.45 -2.67
N ARG A 168 -20.07 -23.68 -2.20
CA ARG A 168 -21.27 -23.03 -2.72
C ARG A 168 -22.40 -23.15 -1.72
N ILE A 169 -23.26 -22.14 -1.68
CA ILE A 169 -24.51 -22.21 -0.93
C ILE A 169 -25.73 -22.21 -1.84
N ALA A 170 -26.85 -22.67 -1.32
CA ALA A 170 -28.16 -22.47 -1.92
C ALA A 170 -28.94 -21.42 -1.12
N ILE A 171 -29.61 -20.50 -1.81
CA ILE A 171 -30.56 -19.55 -1.20
C ILE A 171 -31.95 -19.91 -1.69
N VAL A 172 -32.86 -20.19 -0.76
CA VAL A 172 -34.17 -20.75 -1.07
C VAL A 172 -35.21 -19.66 -1.29
N TRP A 173 -35.81 -19.66 -2.48
CA TRP A 173 -37.05 -18.94 -2.78
C TRP A 173 -38.26 -19.81 -2.47
N SER A 174 -39.16 -19.30 -1.63
CA SER A 174 -40.43 -19.94 -1.30
C SER A 174 -41.60 -19.15 -1.85
N ASP A 175 -42.26 -19.68 -2.87
CA ASP A 175 -43.49 -19.08 -3.39
C ASP A 175 -44.60 -19.08 -2.34
N THR A 176 -44.71 -20.12 -1.52
CA THR A 176 -45.75 -20.18 -0.49
C THR A 176 -45.52 -19.14 0.60
N THR A 177 -44.26 -18.93 1.03
CA THR A 177 -43.91 -17.88 1.99
C THR A 177 -44.02 -16.49 1.35
N ALA A 178 -43.53 -16.29 0.11
CA ALA A 178 -43.64 -15.01 -0.59
C ALA A 178 -45.10 -14.55 -0.75
N ASN A 179 -46.01 -15.47 -1.03
CA ASN A 179 -47.45 -15.19 -1.18
C ASN A 179 -48.15 -14.92 0.16
N ALA A 180 -47.64 -15.48 1.25
CA ALA A 180 -48.14 -15.23 2.61
C ALA A 180 -47.45 -14.03 3.30
N TYR A 181 -46.36 -13.52 2.72
CA TYR A 181 -45.61 -12.39 3.25
C TYR A 181 -46.40 -11.09 3.15
N PHE A 182 -46.07 -10.11 3.99
CA PHE A 182 -46.82 -8.84 4.03
C PHE A 182 -46.66 -8.00 2.74
N SER A 183 -45.58 -8.24 1.99
CA SER A 183 -45.32 -7.61 0.70
C SER A 183 -44.39 -8.49 -0.12
N LYS A 184 -44.77 -8.79 -1.38
CA LYS A 184 -43.92 -9.57 -2.30
C LYS A 184 -42.62 -8.82 -2.64
N THR A 185 -42.68 -7.49 -2.73
CA THR A 185 -41.49 -6.64 -2.91
C THR A 185 -40.58 -6.75 -1.69
N ALA A 186 -41.12 -6.71 -0.47
CA ALA A 186 -40.30 -6.86 0.74
C ALA A 186 -39.67 -8.26 0.87
N TYR A 187 -40.40 -9.32 0.51
CA TYR A 187 -39.84 -10.68 0.45
C TYR A 187 -38.70 -10.78 -0.57
N SER A 188 -38.88 -10.16 -1.75
CA SER A 188 -37.83 -10.10 -2.78
C SER A 188 -36.58 -9.32 -2.30
N GLN A 189 -36.76 -8.22 -1.58
CA GLN A 189 -35.65 -7.47 -0.98
C GLN A 189 -34.93 -8.29 0.10
N LEU A 190 -35.65 -8.98 0.99
CA LEU A 190 -35.06 -9.90 1.98
C LEU A 190 -34.23 -10.99 1.28
N PHE A 191 -34.80 -11.57 0.22
CA PHE A 191 -34.16 -12.61 -0.56
C PHE A 191 -32.88 -12.10 -1.27
N MET A 192 -32.87 -10.87 -1.76
CA MET A 192 -31.67 -10.23 -2.31
C MET A 192 -30.67 -9.82 -1.23
N ALA A 193 -31.11 -9.40 -0.05
CA ALA A 193 -30.21 -9.12 1.08
C ALA A 193 -29.40 -10.35 1.47
N ALA A 194 -30.01 -11.55 1.41
CA ALA A 194 -29.30 -12.81 1.59
C ALA A 194 -28.25 -13.09 0.50
N GLN A 195 -28.57 -12.76 -0.77
CA GLN A 195 -27.61 -12.88 -1.87
C GLN A 195 -26.42 -11.92 -1.68
N SER A 196 -26.71 -10.67 -1.30
CA SER A 196 -25.66 -9.68 -1.02
C SER A 196 -24.74 -10.10 0.11
N GLN A 197 -25.28 -10.64 1.20
CA GLN A 197 -24.45 -11.16 2.30
C GLN A 197 -23.71 -12.45 1.93
N ALA A 198 -24.23 -13.29 1.03
CA ALA A 198 -23.45 -14.39 0.47
C ALA A 198 -22.25 -13.90 -0.34
N MET A 199 -22.44 -12.82 -1.11
CA MET A 199 -21.35 -12.16 -1.84
C MET A 199 -20.30 -11.56 -0.91
N GLN A 200 -20.72 -10.98 0.21
CA GLN A 200 -19.81 -10.44 1.23
C GLN A 200 -19.03 -11.54 1.95
N ALA A 201 -19.68 -12.67 2.27
CA ALA A 201 -19.01 -13.86 2.81
C ALA A 201 -18.05 -14.54 1.82
N GLY A 202 -18.00 -14.08 0.57
CA GLY A 202 -17.15 -14.65 -0.47
C GLY A 202 -17.54 -16.08 -0.91
N VAL A 203 -18.78 -16.53 -0.66
CA VAL A 203 -19.26 -17.86 -1.05
C VAL A 203 -20.27 -17.78 -2.21
N PRO A 204 -19.94 -18.30 -3.41
CA PRO A 204 -20.88 -18.36 -4.53
C PRO A 204 -22.21 -19.03 -4.16
N PHE A 205 -23.30 -18.61 -4.82
CA PHE A 205 -24.64 -19.10 -4.48
C PHE A 205 -25.46 -19.51 -5.71
N ASP A 206 -26.34 -20.49 -5.52
CA ASP A 206 -27.48 -20.77 -6.40
C ASP A 206 -28.81 -20.39 -5.75
N ILE A 207 -29.83 -20.26 -6.58
CA ILE A 207 -31.21 -20.10 -6.12
C ILE A 207 -31.94 -21.43 -6.28
N LEU A 208 -32.51 -21.91 -5.18
CA LEU A 208 -33.39 -23.08 -5.17
C LEU A 208 -34.84 -22.68 -4.94
N THR A 209 -35.75 -23.52 -5.41
CA THR A 209 -37.19 -23.43 -5.15
C THR A 209 -37.63 -24.48 -4.13
N GLU A 210 -38.85 -24.36 -3.61
CA GLU A 210 -39.45 -25.40 -2.75
C GLU A 210 -39.44 -26.81 -3.36
N GLY A 211 -39.52 -26.92 -4.69
CA GLY A 211 -39.49 -28.21 -5.38
C GLY A 211 -38.15 -28.92 -5.25
N ASP A 212 -37.05 -28.15 -5.27
CA ASP A 212 -35.68 -28.66 -5.25
C ASP A 212 -35.33 -29.30 -3.90
N LEU A 213 -35.97 -28.86 -2.81
CA LEU A 213 -35.75 -29.33 -1.44
C LEU A 213 -36.16 -30.80 -1.21
N THR A 214 -36.79 -31.44 -2.18
CA THR A 214 -37.16 -32.86 -2.13
C THR A 214 -36.15 -33.76 -2.85
N ASN A 215 -35.07 -33.20 -3.41
CA ASN A 215 -34.06 -33.92 -4.18
C ASN A 215 -32.68 -33.86 -3.51
N LEU A 216 -32.27 -34.98 -2.91
CA LEU A 216 -30.98 -35.11 -2.23
C LEU A 216 -29.78 -34.83 -3.16
N ALA A 217 -29.83 -35.26 -4.42
CA ALA A 217 -28.75 -35.02 -5.38
C ALA A 217 -28.62 -33.54 -5.77
N THR A 218 -29.71 -32.76 -5.66
CA THR A 218 -29.64 -31.30 -5.79
C THR A 218 -28.99 -30.70 -4.54
N LEU A 219 -29.43 -31.09 -3.34
CA LEU A 219 -28.92 -30.52 -2.09
C LEU A 219 -27.44 -30.84 -1.83
N ALA A 220 -26.97 -32.02 -2.24
CA ALA A 220 -25.58 -32.46 -2.07
C ALA A 220 -24.53 -31.60 -2.80
N LYS A 221 -24.95 -30.61 -3.60
CA LYS A 221 -24.06 -29.68 -4.29
C LYS A 221 -23.62 -28.47 -3.46
N TYR A 222 -24.19 -28.31 -2.26
CA TYR A 222 -24.03 -27.10 -1.46
C TYR A 222 -23.46 -27.45 -0.10
N ASP A 223 -22.61 -26.60 0.43
CA ASP A 223 -22.11 -26.70 1.81
C ASP A 223 -23.17 -26.21 2.81
N THR A 224 -23.97 -25.22 2.41
CA THR A 224 -25.00 -24.60 3.25
C THR A 224 -26.26 -24.27 2.44
N ILE A 225 -27.43 -24.42 3.07
CA ILE A 225 -28.71 -23.96 2.51
C ILE A 225 -29.26 -22.85 3.40
N VAL A 226 -29.43 -21.67 2.80
CA VAL A 226 -29.95 -20.46 3.42
C VAL A 226 -31.43 -20.28 3.11
N PHE A 227 -32.20 -20.03 4.14
CA PHE A 227 -33.64 -19.81 4.11
C PHE A 227 -33.96 -18.43 4.68
N PRO A 228 -33.98 -17.37 3.84
CA PRO A 228 -34.19 -16.01 4.33
C PRO A 228 -35.52 -15.87 5.08
N SER A 229 -36.58 -16.51 4.58
CA SER A 229 -37.81 -16.81 5.33
C SER A 229 -38.49 -18.02 4.68
N PHE A 230 -38.86 -19.00 5.50
CA PHE A 230 -39.43 -20.28 5.04
C PHE A 230 -40.52 -20.78 5.99
N ARG A 231 -41.39 -19.87 6.43
CA ARG A 231 -42.46 -20.14 7.40
C ARG A 231 -43.55 -21.04 6.81
N ASN A 232 -43.93 -20.78 5.56
CA ASN A 232 -45.01 -21.46 4.88
C ASN A 232 -44.45 -22.51 3.92
N VAL A 233 -45.16 -23.63 3.79
CA VAL A 233 -44.84 -24.71 2.86
C VAL A 233 -46.10 -25.46 2.47
N GLU A 234 -46.14 -26.11 1.30
CA GLU A 234 -47.21 -27.05 0.98
C GLU A 234 -47.25 -28.21 2.01
N ALA A 235 -48.36 -28.35 2.74
CA ALA A 235 -48.46 -29.31 3.85
C ALA A 235 -48.13 -30.76 3.44
N GLY A 236 -48.49 -31.17 2.22
CA GLY A 236 -48.19 -32.51 1.69
C GLY A 236 -46.71 -32.75 1.34
N LYS A 237 -45.88 -31.70 1.27
CA LYS A 237 -44.43 -31.78 1.01
C LYS A 237 -43.59 -31.56 2.27
N ALA A 238 -44.19 -31.05 3.35
CA ALA A 238 -43.45 -30.64 4.54
C ALA A 238 -42.60 -31.77 5.15
N ASP A 239 -43.12 -32.99 5.20
CA ASP A 239 -42.37 -34.14 5.73
C ASP A 239 -41.27 -34.58 4.76
N GLN A 240 -41.55 -34.63 3.47
CA GLN A 240 -40.57 -35.02 2.45
C GLN A 240 -39.38 -34.03 2.43
N ILE A 241 -39.65 -32.73 2.52
CA ILE A 241 -38.61 -31.70 2.59
C ILE A 241 -37.78 -31.86 3.87
N ALA A 242 -38.43 -32.00 5.03
CA ALA A 242 -37.73 -32.16 6.30
C ALA A 242 -36.83 -33.43 6.31
N GLN A 243 -37.33 -34.54 5.78
CA GLN A 243 -36.58 -35.79 5.67
C GLN A 243 -35.38 -35.67 4.72
N THR A 244 -35.54 -34.97 3.60
CA THR A 244 -34.46 -34.75 2.62
C THR A 244 -33.39 -33.84 3.20
N LEU A 245 -33.78 -32.76 3.90
CA LEU A 245 -32.86 -31.86 4.59
C LEU A 245 -32.11 -32.57 5.71
N GLU A 246 -32.79 -33.36 6.55
CA GLU A 246 -32.15 -34.15 7.60
C GLU A 246 -31.13 -35.14 7.01
N GLN A 247 -31.46 -35.79 5.88
CA GLN A 247 -30.52 -36.65 5.17
C GLN A 247 -29.32 -35.86 4.64
N ALA A 248 -29.56 -34.69 4.05
CA ALA A 248 -28.53 -33.82 3.50
C ALA A 248 -27.54 -33.36 4.59
N THR A 249 -28.06 -32.87 5.73
CA THR A 249 -27.23 -32.41 6.85
C THR A 249 -26.46 -33.55 7.50
N THR A 250 -27.06 -34.73 7.62
CA THR A 250 -26.43 -35.88 8.30
C THR A 250 -25.42 -36.60 7.41
N GLN A 251 -25.72 -36.81 6.13
CA GLN A 251 -24.85 -37.58 5.22
C GLN A 251 -23.70 -36.77 4.64
N PHE A 252 -23.91 -35.46 4.44
CA PHE A 252 -22.95 -34.59 3.76
C PHE A 252 -22.44 -33.46 4.66
N GLY A 253 -22.97 -33.30 5.88
CA GLY A 253 -22.56 -32.21 6.77
C GLY A 253 -23.10 -30.84 6.37
N ILE A 254 -24.13 -30.80 5.52
CA ILE A 254 -24.70 -29.56 4.99
C ILE A 254 -25.28 -28.72 6.12
N GLY A 255 -24.85 -27.45 6.21
CA GLY A 255 -25.37 -26.50 7.17
C GLY A 255 -26.70 -25.89 6.76
N LEU A 256 -27.50 -25.48 7.75
CA LEU A 256 -28.77 -24.77 7.52
C LEU A 256 -28.75 -23.41 8.21
N VAL A 257 -29.04 -22.36 7.45
CA VAL A 257 -29.17 -21.01 8.01
C VAL A 257 -30.57 -20.48 7.74
N ALA A 258 -31.32 -20.10 8.79
CA ALA A 258 -32.71 -19.68 8.65
C ALA A 258 -33.07 -18.53 9.59
N ALA A 259 -34.15 -17.81 9.27
CA ALA A 259 -34.72 -16.79 10.15
C ALA A 259 -36.17 -17.11 10.53
N GLY A 260 -36.54 -16.71 11.75
CA GLY A 260 -37.91 -16.74 12.21
C GLY A 260 -38.49 -18.14 12.31
N GLU A 261 -39.77 -18.27 11.98
CA GLU A 261 -40.44 -19.56 11.97
C GLU A 261 -40.09 -20.35 10.70
N PHE A 262 -39.81 -21.65 10.84
CA PHE A 262 -39.38 -22.51 9.73
C PHE A 262 -40.32 -23.72 9.58
N MET A 263 -41.03 -23.77 8.45
CA MET A 263 -42.02 -24.80 8.11
C MET A 263 -43.06 -25.04 9.21
N THR A 264 -43.59 -23.96 9.78
CA THR A 264 -44.62 -24.03 10.84
C THR A 264 -46.03 -23.96 10.27
N ASN A 265 -46.20 -23.41 9.06
CA ASN A 265 -47.50 -23.14 8.47
C ASN A 265 -47.65 -23.80 7.09
N GLY A 266 -48.88 -24.16 6.74
CA GLY A 266 -49.29 -24.51 5.39
C GLY A 266 -49.26 -23.31 4.45
N ALA A 267 -49.37 -23.58 3.15
CA ALA A 267 -49.51 -22.54 2.11
C ALA A 267 -50.74 -21.65 2.29
N ASP A 268 -51.77 -22.12 3.01
CA ASP A 268 -52.97 -21.36 3.40
C ASP A 268 -52.77 -20.52 4.68
N ASN A 269 -51.53 -20.47 5.19
CA ASN A 269 -51.13 -19.81 6.42
C ASN A 269 -51.70 -20.43 7.71
N ALA A 270 -52.35 -21.59 7.64
CA ALA A 270 -52.75 -22.33 8.83
C ALA A 270 -51.55 -23.06 9.45
N ALA A 271 -51.53 -23.23 10.77
CA ALA A 271 -50.48 -24.01 11.43
C ALA A 271 -50.51 -25.47 10.93
N LEU A 272 -49.34 -26.06 10.65
CA LEU A 272 -49.25 -27.46 10.30
C LEU A 272 -49.73 -28.33 11.48
N ALA A 273 -50.44 -29.41 11.16
CA ALA A 273 -51.06 -30.28 12.16
C ALA A 273 -50.04 -30.93 13.11
N GLY A 274 -50.46 -31.20 14.35
CA GLY A 274 -49.60 -31.77 15.39
C GLY A 274 -48.73 -30.69 16.05
N ASP A 275 -47.45 -31.00 16.24
CA ASP A 275 -46.45 -30.03 16.69
C ASP A 275 -45.87 -29.28 15.48
N SER A 276 -46.34 -28.05 15.26
CA SER A 276 -45.90 -27.21 14.14
C SER A 276 -44.40 -26.88 14.19
N TYR A 277 -43.74 -26.98 15.35
CA TYR A 277 -42.29 -26.74 15.50
C TYR A 277 -41.44 -28.01 15.41
N SER A 278 -42.04 -29.19 15.21
CA SER A 278 -41.33 -30.47 15.15
C SER A 278 -40.12 -30.47 14.21
N ARG A 279 -40.24 -29.80 13.05
CA ARG A 279 -39.18 -29.69 12.03
C ARG A 279 -38.03 -28.78 12.47
N MET A 280 -38.32 -27.71 13.20
CA MET A 280 -37.28 -26.88 13.82
C MET A 280 -36.51 -27.65 14.90
N LYS A 281 -37.20 -28.48 15.70
CA LYS A 281 -36.55 -29.35 16.69
C LYS A 281 -35.65 -30.39 16.00
N LEU A 282 -36.13 -30.96 14.89
CA LEU A 282 -35.39 -31.96 14.12
C LEU A 282 -34.13 -31.37 13.48
N LEU A 283 -34.29 -30.27 12.73
CA LEU A 283 -33.27 -29.71 11.83
C LEU A 283 -32.37 -28.67 12.48
N PHE A 284 -32.87 -27.90 13.44
CA PHE A 284 -32.11 -26.81 14.07
C PHE A 284 -31.85 -27.03 15.55
N ASP A 285 -32.32 -28.13 16.14
CA ASP A 285 -32.33 -28.32 17.61
C ASP A 285 -32.99 -27.12 18.32
N ALA A 286 -34.00 -26.50 17.72
CA ALA A 286 -34.59 -25.27 18.24
C ALA A 286 -36.11 -25.36 18.36
N THR A 287 -36.67 -24.72 19.37
CA THR A 287 -38.12 -24.53 19.52
C THR A 287 -38.45 -23.11 19.94
N ARG A 288 -39.62 -22.61 19.54
CA ARG A 288 -40.09 -21.28 19.96
C ARG A 288 -40.46 -21.31 21.44
N VAL A 289 -39.96 -20.32 22.18
CA VAL A 289 -40.25 -20.10 23.60
C VAL A 289 -41.35 -19.05 23.76
N THR A 290 -41.20 -17.91 23.08
CA THR A 290 -42.13 -16.78 23.11
C THR A 290 -41.94 -15.89 21.88
N GLY A 291 -42.68 -14.78 21.79
CA GLY A 291 -42.52 -13.73 20.79
C GLY A 291 -43.79 -12.89 20.65
N GLY A 292 -43.74 -11.82 19.87
CA GLY A 292 -44.87 -10.91 19.72
C GLY A 292 -44.63 -9.75 18.74
N PHE A 293 -45.61 -8.84 18.67
CA PHE A 293 -45.59 -7.63 17.87
C PHE A 293 -46.58 -6.58 18.44
N PRO A 294 -46.27 -5.27 18.41
CA PRO A 294 -44.96 -4.67 18.14
C PRO A 294 -44.09 -4.62 19.41
N ALA A 295 -42.77 -4.62 19.27
CA ALA A 295 -41.86 -4.38 20.38
C ALA A 295 -40.59 -3.65 19.94
N ASP A 296 -39.97 -2.96 20.90
CA ASP A 296 -38.62 -2.40 20.74
C ASP A 296 -37.61 -3.49 21.11
N VAL A 297 -36.63 -3.70 20.24
CA VAL A 297 -35.69 -4.81 20.32
C VAL A 297 -34.26 -4.28 20.22
N THR A 298 -33.44 -4.56 21.23
CA THR A 298 -32.00 -4.27 21.16
C THR A 298 -31.23 -5.57 20.94
N VAL A 299 -30.54 -5.68 19.82
CA VAL A 299 -29.71 -6.84 19.45
C VAL A 299 -28.25 -6.57 19.81
N LYS A 300 -27.61 -7.54 20.46
CA LYS A 300 -26.19 -7.49 20.83
C LYS A 300 -25.46 -8.77 20.46
N ALA A 301 -24.20 -8.65 20.04
CA ALA A 301 -23.32 -9.79 19.87
C ALA A 301 -23.10 -10.48 21.23
N SER A 302 -23.07 -11.81 21.26
CA SER A 302 -22.84 -12.61 22.47
C SER A 302 -21.95 -13.83 22.17
N ASP A 303 -20.93 -13.63 21.36
CA ASP A 303 -20.02 -14.67 20.89
C ASP A 303 -18.60 -14.42 21.40
N ALA A 304 -18.40 -14.66 22.70
CA ALA A 304 -17.11 -14.45 23.35
C ALA A 304 -15.98 -15.33 22.77
N SER A 305 -16.33 -16.43 22.10
CA SER A 305 -15.38 -17.30 21.39
C SER A 305 -15.00 -16.81 20.00
N GLN A 306 -15.71 -15.81 19.47
CA GLN A 306 -15.65 -15.40 18.06
C GLN A 306 -15.78 -16.61 17.13
N LEU A 307 -16.74 -17.47 17.45
CA LEU A 307 -17.02 -18.70 16.73
C LEU A 307 -17.72 -18.42 15.39
N VAL A 308 -18.66 -17.48 15.41
CA VAL A 308 -19.57 -17.14 14.32
C VAL A 308 -19.55 -15.66 14.02
N LEU A 309 -19.54 -14.77 15.02
CA LEU A 309 -19.59 -13.32 14.82
C LEU A 309 -18.20 -12.70 15.00
N ASP A 310 -17.24 -13.16 14.21
CA ASP A 310 -15.95 -12.49 14.06
C ASP A 310 -16.13 -11.02 13.62
N GLY A 311 -15.21 -10.15 14.05
CA GLY A 311 -15.34 -8.70 13.83
C GLY A 311 -16.30 -7.98 14.78
N TYR A 312 -17.16 -8.69 15.54
CA TYR A 312 -17.99 -8.11 16.58
C TYR A 312 -17.40 -8.35 17.98
N ALA A 313 -17.40 -7.30 18.81
CA ALA A 313 -17.02 -7.44 20.21
C ALA A 313 -18.16 -8.04 21.03
N ASP A 314 -17.84 -8.92 22.00
CA ASP A 314 -18.84 -9.47 22.91
C ASP A 314 -19.59 -8.36 23.65
N GLY A 315 -20.92 -8.39 23.62
CA GLY A 315 -21.80 -7.35 24.18
C GLY A 315 -21.96 -6.08 23.34
N GLN A 316 -21.31 -5.97 22.17
CA GLN A 316 -21.50 -4.86 21.22
C GLN A 316 -22.98 -4.78 20.81
N VAL A 317 -23.54 -3.57 20.87
CA VAL A 317 -24.86 -3.30 20.27
C VAL A 317 -24.70 -3.40 18.76
N ILE A 318 -25.39 -4.37 18.17
CA ILE A 318 -25.48 -4.53 16.72
C ILE A 318 -26.51 -3.52 16.22
N ARG A 319 -27.75 -3.58 16.75
CA ARG A 319 -28.82 -2.66 16.37
C ARG A 319 -29.93 -2.54 17.39
N GLU A 320 -30.62 -1.41 17.31
CA GLU A 320 -31.86 -1.13 18.01
C GLU A 320 -32.99 -0.96 17.00
N TYR A 321 -34.06 -1.73 17.20
CA TYR A 321 -35.27 -1.72 16.39
C TYR A 321 -36.42 -1.13 17.19
N THR A 322 -37.34 -0.44 16.51
CA THR A 322 -38.54 0.14 17.12
C THR A 322 -39.79 -0.47 16.50
N GLY A 323 -40.68 -0.99 17.35
CA GLY A 323 -41.99 -1.48 16.94
C GLY A 323 -42.00 -2.66 15.95
N ILE A 324 -41.01 -3.56 16.01
CA ILE A 324 -40.89 -4.71 15.10
C ILE A 324 -41.52 -5.99 15.69
N GLY A 325 -41.64 -7.02 14.85
CA GLY A 325 -42.00 -8.37 15.28
C GLY A 325 -40.76 -9.12 15.76
N TRP A 326 -40.93 -9.97 16.78
CA TRP A 326 -39.81 -10.72 17.36
C TRP A 326 -40.25 -12.12 17.78
N ASN A 327 -39.30 -13.05 17.77
CA ASN A 327 -39.45 -14.39 18.34
C ASN A 327 -38.29 -14.67 19.28
N ALA A 328 -38.50 -15.56 20.23
CA ALA A 328 -37.42 -16.12 21.03
C ALA A 328 -37.37 -17.62 20.82
N PHE A 329 -36.21 -18.12 20.44
CA PHE A 329 -35.94 -19.55 20.31
C PHE A 329 -35.01 -20.02 21.43
N ALA A 330 -35.04 -21.32 21.72
CA ALA A 330 -34.08 -21.97 22.60
C ALA A 330 -33.72 -23.36 22.06
N SER A 331 -32.51 -23.81 22.39
CA SER A 331 -32.05 -25.16 22.07
C SER A 331 -32.88 -26.20 22.83
N VAL A 332 -33.33 -27.26 22.13
CA VAL A 332 -34.12 -28.35 22.72
C VAL A 332 -33.22 -29.27 23.53
N SER A 333 -32.05 -29.59 23.00
CA SER A 333 -31.04 -30.43 23.67
C SER A 333 -30.27 -29.68 24.78
N GLY A 334 -30.22 -28.35 24.71
CA GLY A 334 -29.36 -27.51 25.56
C GLY A 334 -27.92 -27.40 25.07
N THR A 335 -27.58 -27.95 23.89
CA THR A 335 -26.23 -27.90 23.30
C THR A 335 -26.01 -26.72 22.36
N GLY A 336 -27.09 -26.05 21.92
CA GLY A 336 -27.01 -24.86 21.08
C GLY A 336 -26.37 -23.67 21.81
N THR A 337 -25.62 -22.86 21.05
CA THR A 337 -24.91 -21.69 21.57
C THR A 337 -25.59 -20.41 21.10
N THR A 338 -25.97 -19.54 22.03
CA THR A 338 -26.48 -18.20 21.70
C THR A 338 -25.33 -17.31 21.25
N ILE A 339 -25.34 -16.89 19.98
CA ILE A 339 -24.28 -16.07 19.37
C ILE A 339 -24.66 -14.59 19.29
N ALA A 340 -25.96 -14.29 19.33
CA ALA A 340 -26.47 -12.93 19.54
C ALA A 340 -27.67 -12.97 20.49
N THR A 341 -27.84 -11.90 21.25
CA THR A 341 -28.96 -11.71 22.18
C THR A 341 -29.87 -10.61 21.72
N GLU A 342 -31.17 -10.74 22.00
CA GLU A 342 -32.13 -9.65 21.86
C GLU A 342 -32.75 -9.31 23.21
N THR A 343 -32.88 -8.03 23.50
CA THR A 343 -33.54 -7.54 24.72
C THR A 343 -34.85 -6.88 24.36
N VAL A 344 -35.94 -7.39 24.95
CA VAL A 344 -37.31 -6.92 24.74
C VAL A 344 -38.00 -6.75 26.09
N ASN A 345 -38.54 -5.57 26.38
CA ASN A 345 -39.20 -5.25 27.65
C ASN A 345 -38.37 -5.62 28.91
N GLY A 346 -37.04 -5.44 28.82
CA GLY A 346 -36.11 -5.74 29.92
C GLY A 346 -35.82 -7.23 30.12
N GLN A 347 -36.30 -8.11 29.26
CA GLN A 347 -35.95 -9.54 29.23
C GLN A 347 -35.00 -9.82 28.07
N THR A 348 -34.05 -10.73 28.26
CA THR A 348 -33.05 -11.09 27.24
C THR A 348 -33.29 -12.51 26.74
N TYR A 349 -33.31 -12.66 25.41
CA TYR A 349 -33.48 -13.93 24.70
C TYR A 349 -32.37 -14.08 23.65
N ALA A 350 -32.32 -15.23 22.98
CA ALA A 350 -31.41 -15.44 21.87
C ALA A 350 -31.98 -14.80 20.58
N ALA A 351 -31.22 -13.86 20.00
CA ALA A 351 -31.47 -13.29 18.68
C ALA A 351 -30.93 -14.19 17.56
N ALA A 352 -29.88 -14.95 17.85
CA ALA A 352 -29.36 -15.98 16.97
C ALA A 352 -28.75 -17.13 17.78
N ILE A 353 -28.98 -18.37 17.34
CA ILE A 353 -28.45 -19.58 17.97
C ILE A 353 -27.70 -20.40 16.92
N ALA A 354 -26.46 -20.77 17.22
CA ALA A 354 -25.69 -21.74 16.46
C ALA A 354 -25.91 -23.15 17.04
N THR A 355 -26.25 -24.13 16.18
CA THR A 355 -26.48 -25.53 16.58
C THR A 355 -25.82 -26.49 15.60
N GLN A 356 -25.76 -27.78 15.96
CA GLN A 356 -25.26 -28.84 15.10
C GLN A 356 -26.17 -30.08 15.18
N THR A 357 -27.01 -30.28 14.17
CA THR A 357 -27.88 -31.47 14.01
C THR A 357 -27.40 -32.42 12.91
N GLY A 358 -26.25 -32.09 12.30
CA GLY A 358 -25.62 -32.76 11.18
C GLY A 358 -24.52 -31.83 10.64
N GLY A 359 -24.93 -30.77 9.94
CA GLY A 359 -24.08 -29.64 9.62
C GLY A 359 -24.09 -28.53 10.68
N ARG A 360 -23.37 -27.44 10.39
CA ARG A 360 -23.30 -26.23 11.23
C ARG A 360 -24.48 -25.31 10.88
N ASN A 361 -25.40 -25.17 11.82
CA ASN A 361 -26.63 -24.42 11.60
C ASN A 361 -26.64 -23.10 12.36
N VAL A 362 -27.34 -22.10 11.83
CA VAL A 362 -27.65 -20.85 12.51
C VAL A 362 -29.12 -20.51 12.34
N LEU A 363 -29.82 -20.26 13.44
CA LEU A 363 -31.20 -19.80 13.43
C LEU A 363 -31.29 -18.38 14.02
N PHE A 364 -31.70 -17.43 13.19
CA PHE A 364 -32.00 -16.06 13.60
C PHE A 364 -33.45 -15.93 14.08
N SER A 365 -33.69 -15.04 15.03
CA SER A 365 -35.01 -14.87 15.64
C SER A 365 -36.05 -14.22 14.74
N SER A 366 -35.60 -13.40 13.79
CA SER A 366 -36.44 -12.74 12.80
C SER A 366 -35.65 -12.42 11.53
N GLU A 367 -36.39 -12.20 10.45
CA GLU A 367 -35.86 -11.83 9.14
C GLU A 367 -35.05 -10.51 9.19
N ALA A 368 -35.46 -9.55 10.02
CA ALA A 368 -34.74 -8.28 10.19
C ALA A 368 -33.36 -8.48 10.84
N VAL A 369 -33.29 -9.30 11.90
CA VAL A 369 -32.02 -9.60 12.58
C VAL A 369 -31.04 -10.30 11.63
N MET A 370 -31.55 -11.18 10.76
CA MET A 370 -30.71 -11.82 9.74
C MET A 370 -30.20 -10.82 8.69
N ALA A 371 -31.05 -9.94 8.18
CA ALA A 371 -30.79 -9.18 6.96
C ALA A 371 -30.13 -7.80 7.16
N ASP A 372 -30.29 -7.16 8.32
CA ASP A 372 -30.00 -5.72 8.45
C ASP A 372 -28.53 -5.34 8.74
N ASP A 373 -27.78 -6.12 9.54
CA ASP A 373 -26.43 -5.72 10.04
C ASP A 373 -25.34 -6.77 9.81
N ASN A 374 -25.20 -7.23 8.57
CA ASN A 374 -24.08 -8.08 8.13
C ASN A 374 -23.85 -9.34 9.00
N LEU A 375 -24.88 -9.83 9.70
CA LEU A 375 -24.78 -11.03 10.55
C LEU A 375 -24.93 -12.33 9.75
N LEU A 376 -25.70 -12.31 8.66
CA LEU A 376 -25.93 -13.49 7.83
C LEU A 376 -24.65 -13.89 7.08
N GLN A 377 -23.85 -12.94 6.59
CA GLN A 377 -22.55 -13.29 5.97
C GLN A 377 -21.65 -14.08 6.94
N LYS A 378 -21.62 -13.69 8.22
CA LYS A 378 -20.82 -14.35 9.26
C LYS A 378 -21.37 -15.73 9.61
N ALA A 379 -22.71 -15.87 9.63
CA ALA A 379 -23.35 -17.16 9.76
C ALA A 379 -23.11 -18.08 8.55
N ILE A 380 -23.04 -17.54 7.33
CA ILE A 380 -22.71 -18.28 6.10
C ILE A 380 -21.27 -18.79 6.19
N ASP A 381 -20.31 -17.91 6.50
CA ASP A 381 -18.89 -18.26 6.62
C ASP A 381 -18.67 -19.37 7.65
N TYR A 382 -19.21 -19.21 8.87
CA TYR A 382 -19.17 -20.26 9.90
C TYR A 382 -19.83 -21.57 9.44
N SER A 383 -20.95 -21.49 8.72
CA SER A 383 -21.66 -22.68 8.27
C SER A 383 -20.81 -23.47 7.24
N VAL A 384 -20.19 -22.77 6.29
CA VAL A 384 -19.41 -23.33 5.17
C VAL A 384 -18.01 -23.75 5.60
N HIS A 385 -17.26 -22.87 6.28
CA HIS A 385 -15.85 -23.08 6.60
C HIS A 385 -15.65 -23.56 8.05
N GLY A 386 -16.46 -23.05 8.98
CA GLY A 386 -16.31 -23.30 10.41
C GLY A 386 -15.13 -22.52 10.97
N ASN A 387 -14.28 -23.19 11.77
CA ASN A 387 -13.18 -22.52 12.45
C ASN A 387 -11.85 -22.94 11.82
N GLY A 388 -11.04 -21.95 11.44
CA GLY A 388 -9.69 -22.16 10.93
C GLY A 388 -9.46 -21.39 9.64
N LEU A 389 -8.28 -21.57 9.05
CA LEU A 389 -7.92 -20.93 7.80
C LEU A 389 -8.89 -21.33 6.68
N SER A 390 -9.43 -20.35 5.96
CA SER A 390 -10.30 -20.52 4.80
C SER A 390 -10.05 -19.42 3.77
N VAL A 391 -10.76 -19.48 2.64
CA VAL A 391 -10.72 -18.42 1.64
C VAL A 391 -12.11 -18.06 1.16
N GLY A 392 -12.41 -16.76 1.13
CA GLY A 392 -13.59 -16.18 0.50
C GLY A 392 -13.26 -15.57 -0.86
N LEU A 393 -14.11 -15.77 -1.86
CA LEU A 393 -13.99 -15.09 -3.17
C LEU A 393 -14.59 -13.69 -3.08
N GLN A 394 -13.81 -12.63 -2.98
CA GLN A 394 -14.36 -11.29 -2.88
C GLN A 394 -14.60 -10.63 -4.24
N MET A 395 -15.71 -9.89 -4.36
CA MET A 395 -16.06 -9.15 -5.58
C MET A 395 -15.16 -7.93 -5.84
N THR A 396 -14.28 -7.60 -4.90
CA THR A 396 -13.38 -6.45 -4.92
C THR A 396 -12.09 -6.79 -4.19
N ARG A 397 -11.02 -6.05 -4.48
CA ARG A 397 -9.72 -6.13 -3.77
C ARG A 397 -9.61 -5.08 -2.66
N GLN A 398 -10.62 -4.24 -2.56
CA GLN A 398 -10.74 -3.15 -1.62
C GLN A 398 -11.63 -3.58 -0.46
N SER A 399 -11.76 -2.73 0.57
CA SER A 399 -12.56 -3.04 1.75
C SER A 399 -14.09 -3.03 1.51
N GLY A 400 -14.55 -2.94 0.25
CA GLY A 400 -15.96 -2.90 -0.11
C GLY A 400 -16.21 -2.17 -1.44
N LEU A 401 -17.48 -2.11 -1.86
CA LEU A 401 -17.93 -1.48 -3.09
C LEU A 401 -18.81 -0.26 -2.80
N PHE A 402 -18.62 0.81 -3.55
CA PHE A 402 -19.46 2.00 -3.54
C PHE A 402 -19.96 2.29 -4.95
N ALA A 403 -21.23 1.99 -5.20
CA ALA A 403 -21.90 2.20 -6.48
C ALA A 403 -22.77 3.45 -6.42
N SER A 404 -22.52 4.43 -7.29
CA SER A 404 -23.30 5.66 -7.32
C SER A 404 -24.35 5.65 -8.44
N ARG A 405 -25.61 5.79 -8.06
CA ARG A 405 -26.73 6.07 -8.97
C ARG A 405 -26.95 7.57 -9.04
N VAL A 406 -26.98 8.11 -10.25
CA VAL A 406 -27.23 9.53 -10.51
C VAL A 406 -28.46 9.69 -11.39
N ASP A 407 -29.51 10.27 -10.83
CA ASP A 407 -30.75 10.56 -11.54
C ASP A 407 -30.57 11.92 -12.23
N MET A 408 -30.50 11.92 -13.57
CA MET A 408 -30.29 13.13 -14.37
C MET A 408 -31.62 13.79 -14.70
N ASP A 409 -32.35 14.24 -13.70
CA ASP A 409 -33.70 14.80 -13.87
C ASP A 409 -33.73 15.96 -14.85
N GLN A 410 -32.68 16.80 -14.84
CA GLN A 410 -32.57 17.96 -15.72
C GLN A 410 -32.18 17.62 -17.15
N SER A 411 -31.84 16.37 -17.47
CA SER A 411 -31.37 15.99 -18.82
C SER A 411 -32.40 16.21 -19.93
N GLN A 412 -33.71 16.19 -19.58
CA GLN A 412 -34.79 16.53 -20.50
C GLN A 412 -35.16 18.02 -20.50
N GLU A 413 -34.75 18.80 -19.50
CA GLU A 413 -35.12 20.21 -19.34
C GLU A 413 -34.21 21.10 -20.21
N ARG A 414 -34.65 21.38 -21.44
CA ARG A 414 -33.81 21.96 -22.49
C ARG A 414 -33.17 23.29 -22.08
N ASP A 415 -33.95 24.16 -21.43
CA ASP A 415 -33.50 25.49 -21.04
C ASP A 415 -32.52 25.47 -19.85
N GLU A 416 -32.43 24.35 -19.12
CA GLU A 416 -31.43 24.15 -18.06
C GLU A 416 -30.14 23.54 -18.59
N VAL A 417 -30.25 22.62 -19.55
CA VAL A 417 -29.11 22.01 -20.24
C VAL A 417 -28.44 23.00 -21.19
N ASN A 418 -29.23 23.78 -21.94
CA ASN A 418 -28.77 24.75 -22.92
C ASN A 418 -29.46 26.12 -22.73
N PRO A 419 -29.11 26.88 -21.69
CA PRO A 419 -29.73 28.18 -21.41
C PRO A 419 -29.49 29.19 -22.53
N ALA A 420 -30.44 30.11 -22.72
CA ALA A 420 -30.32 31.15 -23.75
C ALA A 420 -29.09 32.06 -23.52
N GLY A 421 -28.38 32.37 -24.60
CA GLY A 421 -27.24 33.31 -24.59
C GLY A 421 -25.90 32.62 -24.37
N THR A 422 -25.12 33.12 -23.41
CA THR A 422 -23.78 32.58 -23.04
C THR A 422 -23.73 32.11 -21.59
N ALA A 423 -24.89 31.94 -20.95
CA ALA A 423 -24.96 31.45 -19.59
C ALA A 423 -24.61 29.95 -19.55
N PRO A 424 -23.82 29.49 -18.55
CA PRO A 424 -23.48 28.08 -18.43
C PRO A 424 -24.72 27.25 -18.05
N GLY A 425 -24.90 26.12 -18.72
CA GLY A 425 -25.90 25.12 -18.38
C GLY A 425 -25.53 24.31 -17.14
N ILE A 426 -26.42 23.41 -16.71
CA ILE A 426 -26.18 22.56 -15.54
C ILE A 426 -24.91 21.71 -15.69
N TYR A 427 -24.68 21.13 -16.87
CA TYR A 427 -23.54 20.24 -17.10
C TYR A 427 -22.20 20.96 -17.28
N ASP A 428 -22.21 22.26 -17.61
CA ASP A 428 -21.00 23.11 -17.54
C ASP A 428 -20.48 23.25 -16.10
N LYS A 429 -21.36 23.09 -15.10
CA LYS A 429 -20.99 23.05 -13.67
C LYS A 429 -20.68 21.64 -13.18
N LEU A 430 -21.43 20.64 -13.66
CA LEU A 430 -21.27 19.26 -13.18
C LEU A 430 -19.93 18.65 -13.61
N LEU A 431 -19.54 18.78 -14.88
CA LEU A 431 -18.34 18.13 -15.41
C LEU A 431 -17.04 18.52 -14.67
N PRO A 432 -16.80 19.81 -14.33
CA PRO A 432 -15.66 20.17 -13.49
C PRO A 432 -15.66 19.51 -12.11
N ILE A 433 -16.85 19.38 -11.47
CA ILE A 433 -16.98 18.73 -10.16
C ILE A 433 -16.64 17.24 -10.27
N LEU A 434 -17.12 16.56 -11.30
CA LEU A 434 -16.82 15.15 -11.51
C LEU A 434 -15.34 14.92 -11.84
N THR A 435 -14.72 15.85 -12.59
CA THR A 435 -13.28 15.80 -12.88
C THR A 435 -12.44 15.94 -11.60
N GLU A 436 -12.85 16.84 -10.69
CA GLU A 436 -12.24 16.98 -9.37
C GLU A 436 -12.40 15.69 -8.56
N TRP A 437 -13.61 15.14 -8.43
CA TRP A 437 -13.83 13.90 -7.69
C TRP A 437 -13.10 12.69 -8.28
N LYS A 438 -12.99 12.61 -9.61
CA LYS A 438 -12.18 11.61 -10.29
C LYS A 438 -10.70 11.74 -9.95
N THR A 439 -10.17 12.97 -9.93
CA THR A 439 -8.75 13.23 -9.64
C THR A 439 -8.43 12.93 -8.18
N ASP A 440 -9.28 13.36 -7.26
CA ASP A 440 -9.02 13.30 -5.81
C ASP A 440 -9.31 11.91 -5.22
N TYR A 441 -10.31 11.19 -5.76
CA TYR A 441 -10.83 9.95 -5.17
C TYR A 441 -11.00 8.79 -6.15
N ASN A 442 -10.71 8.98 -7.44
CA ASN A 442 -11.03 8.02 -8.52
C ASN A 442 -12.53 7.66 -8.60
N PHE A 443 -13.39 8.62 -8.20
CA PHE A 443 -14.84 8.48 -8.20
C PHE A 443 -15.39 8.27 -9.62
N VAL A 444 -16.37 7.36 -9.73
CA VAL A 444 -17.20 7.14 -10.92
C VAL A 444 -18.65 6.87 -10.48
N GLY A 445 -19.60 7.05 -11.40
CA GLY A 445 -21.01 6.74 -11.16
C GLY A 445 -21.76 6.35 -12.43
N SER A 446 -23.03 5.98 -12.25
CA SER A 446 -23.97 5.68 -13.34
C SER A 446 -25.01 6.78 -13.46
N TYR A 447 -25.04 7.41 -14.63
CA TYR A 447 -25.83 8.59 -14.93
C TYR A 447 -27.02 8.22 -15.79
N TYR A 448 -28.22 8.24 -15.20
CA TYR A 448 -29.45 7.80 -15.87
C TYR A 448 -30.17 9.00 -16.48
N VAL A 449 -30.38 8.94 -17.81
CA VAL A 449 -30.86 10.05 -18.63
C VAL A 449 -32.36 9.95 -18.91
N ASN A 450 -33.07 11.05 -18.73
CA ASN A 450 -34.40 11.29 -19.27
C ASN A 450 -34.28 11.81 -20.70
N VAL A 451 -34.94 11.18 -21.68
CA VAL A 451 -34.80 11.58 -23.10
C VAL A 451 -35.64 12.82 -23.46
N GLY A 452 -36.81 13.00 -22.86
CA GLY A 452 -37.75 14.08 -23.16
C GLY A 452 -38.41 13.95 -24.55
N ASN A 453 -39.72 14.16 -24.61
CA ASN A 453 -40.49 14.16 -25.87
C ASN A 453 -41.52 15.30 -25.98
N ASP A 454 -41.49 16.26 -25.08
CA ASP A 454 -42.47 17.35 -24.99
C ASP A 454 -41.79 18.72 -25.16
N ALA A 455 -41.33 18.97 -26.38
CA ALA A 455 -40.72 20.24 -26.75
C ALA A 455 -41.66 21.46 -26.58
N ALA A 456 -42.98 21.26 -26.48
CA ALA A 456 -43.92 22.35 -26.26
C ALA A 456 -43.85 22.90 -24.82
N ASN A 457 -43.43 22.06 -23.87
CA ASN A 457 -43.23 22.42 -22.47
C ASN A 457 -41.73 22.56 -22.09
N GLY A 458 -40.83 22.57 -23.09
CA GLY A 458 -39.38 22.67 -22.86
C GLY A 458 -38.69 21.35 -22.50
N GLN A 459 -39.44 20.24 -22.47
CA GLN A 459 -38.96 18.93 -22.06
C GLN A 459 -38.53 18.08 -23.26
N SER A 460 -37.34 18.36 -23.79
CA SER A 460 -36.75 17.61 -24.90
C SER A 460 -35.22 17.62 -24.83
N THR A 461 -34.57 16.48 -25.02
CA THR A 461 -33.10 16.42 -25.06
C THR A 461 -32.53 17.22 -26.22
N ASP A 462 -31.63 18.16 -25.92
CA ASP A 462 -30.78 18.83 -26.90
C ASP A 462 -29.52 17.99 -27.17
N TRP A 463 -29.62 17.04 -28.09
CA TRP A 463 -28.54 16.10 -28.41
C TRP A 463 -27.22 16.79 -28.80
N ALA A 464 -27.26 17.99 -29.40
CA ALA A 464 -26.05 18.69 -29.79
C ALA A 464 -25.20 19.14 -28.57
N VAL A 465 -25.85 19.36 -27.43
CA VAL A 465 -25.21 19.74 -26.16
C VAL A 465 -24.98 18.51 -25.28
N SER A 466 -25.94 17.60 -25.20
CA SER A 466 -25.87 16.44 -24.30
C SER A 466 -24.84 15.38 -24.74
N LEU A 467 -24.68 15.12 -26.04
CA LEU A 467 -23.76 14.08 -26.53
C LEU A 467 -22.29 14.33 -26.16
N PRO A 468 -21.74 15.56 -26.28
CA PRO A 468 -20.43 15.88 -25.74
C PRO A 468 -20.28 15.59 -24.23
N VAL A 469 -21.31 15.88 -23.43
CA VAL A 469 -21.31 15.62 -21.98
C VAL A 469 -21.27 14.12 -21.71
N TYR A 470 -22.14 13.36 -22.36
CA TYR A 470 -22.19 11.90 -22.19
C TYR A 470 -20.89 11.23 -22.65
N LYS A 471 -20.26 11.74 -23.71
CA LYS A 471 -18.92 11.31 -24.09
C LYS A 471 -17.90 11.58 -22.98
N ALA A 472 -17.90 12.77 -22.38
CA ALA A 472 -16.97 13.10 -21.30
C ALA A 472 -17.17 12.20 -20.06
N LEU A 473 -18.43 11.86 -19.73
CA LEU A 473 -18.75 10.90 -18.68
C LEU A 473 -18.13 9.53 -18.99
N LEU A 474 -18.36 8.99 -20.20
CA LEU A 474 -17.83 7.70 -20.64
C LEU A 474 -16.30 7.68 -20.71
N ASP A 475 -15.67 8.75 -21.21
CA ASP A 475 -14.20 8.87 -21.26
C ASP A 475 -13.57 8.85 -19.86
N ALA A 476 -14.29 9.36 -18.84
CA ALA A 476 -13.86 9.32 -17.44
C ALA A 476 -14.16 7.99 -16.73
N GLY A 477 -14.73 7.00 -17.44
CA GLY A 477 -15.08 5.68 -16.92
C GLY A 477 -16.42 5.61 -16.19
N ASN A 478 -17.28 6.61 -16.36
CA ASN A 478 -18.66 6.57 -15.85
C ASN A 478 -19.57 5.80 -16.80
N GLU A 479 -20.77 5.49 -16.32
CA GLU A 479 -21.82 4.84 -17.11
C GLU A 479 -22.93 5.84 -17.50
N VAL A 480 -23.55 5.62 -18.66
CA VAL A 480 -24.80 6.29 -19.08
C VAL A 480 -25.91 5.26 -19.21
N GLY A 481 -26.99 5.45 -18.46
CA GLY A 481 -28.18 4.60 -18.42
C GLY A 481 -29.46 5.32 -18.82
N SER A 482 -30.58 4.61 -18.88
CA SER A 482 -31.91 5.21 -19.10
C SER A 482 -32.60 5.53 -17.77
N HIS A 483 -33.16 6.72 -17.63
CA HIS A 483 -34.04 7.10 -16.53
C HIS A 483 -35.51 7.19 -16.95
N SER A 484 -35.88 6.50 -18.03
CA SER A 484 -37.14 6.60 -18.80
C SER A 484 -37.08 7.58 -19.98
N TYR A 485 -38.20 7.74 -20.69
CA TYR A 485 -38.32 8.68 -21.80
C TYR A 485 -38.83 10.02 -21.29
N THR A 486 -39.87 10.03 -20.45
CA THR A 486 -40.56 11.28 -20.05
C THR A 486 -40.54 11.56 -18.55
N HIS A 487 -39.81 10.78 -17.75
CA HIS A 487 -39.75 10.90 -16.30
C HIS A 487 -41.14 10.82 -15.61
N PRO A 488 -41.84 9.67 -15.67
CA PRO A 488 -43.15 9.52 -15.04
C PRO A 488 -43.07 9.65 -13.51
N GLU A 489 -43.96 10.46 -12.91
CA GLU A 489 -44.04 10.63 -11.44
C GLU A 489 -44.35 9.33 -10.68
N ASN A 490 -45.08 8.40 -11.32
CA ASN A 490 -45.38 7.10 -10.74
C ASN A 490 -45.44 6.02 -11.82
N THR A 491 -44.31 5.35 -12.03
CA THR A 491 -44.14 4.28 -13.01
C THR A 491 -45.10 3.11 -12.81
N ASN A 492 -45.62 2.89 -11.59
CA ASN A 492 -46.57 1.81 -11.31
C ASN A 492 -47.96 1.98 -11.96
N LEU A 493 -48.29 3.19 -12.45
CA LEU A 493 -49.57 3.47 -13.10
C LEU A 493 -49.53 3.20 -14.62
N LEU A 494 -48.36 2.86 -15.15
CA LEU A 494 -48.16 2.65 -16.58
C LEU A 494 -48.59 1.24 -17.00
N THR A 495 -49.11 1.13 -18.21
CA THR A 495 -49.35 -0.16 -18.89
C THR A 495 -48.05 -0.72 -19.46
N ASP A 496 -48.00 -2.03 -19.77
CA ASP A 496 -46.84 -2.68 -20.38
C ASP A 496 -46.36 -1.96 -21.66
N ALA A 497 -47.30 -1.46 -22.48
CA ALA A 497 -46.97 -0.71 -23.69
C ALA A 497 -46.35 0.67 -23.40
N GLN A 498 -46.77 1.32 -22.31
CA GLN A 498 -46.16 2.56 -21.84
C GLN A 498 -44.78 2.29 -21.24
N ILE A 499 -44.60 1.22 -20.46
CA ILE A 499 -43.28 0.82 -19.95
C ILE A 499 -42.31 0.50 -21.10
N ALA A 500 -42.79 -0.18 -22.14
CA ALA A 500 -42.01 -0.43 -23.36
C ALA A 500 -41.56 0.87 -24.05
N PHE A 501 -42.41 1.90 -24.03
CA PHE A 501 -42.05 3.22 -24.52
C PHE A 501 -41.03 3.89 -23.60
N GLU A 502 -41.34 3.98 -22.30
CA GLU A 502 -40.51 4.66 -21.32
C GLU A 502 -39.10 4.10 -21.24
N PHE A 503 -38.93 2.78 -21.20
CA PHE A 503 -37.61 2.17 -21.00
C PHE A 503 -37.05 1.54 -22.29
N GLY A 504 -37.88 0.84 -23.04
CA GLY A 504 -37.46 0.19 -24.28
C GLY A 504 -37.08 1.18 -25.38
N GLN A 505 -37.92 2.20 -25.64
CA GLN A 505 -37.62 3.21 -26.65
C GLN A 505 -36.59 4.23 -26.16
N SER A 506 -36.60 4.61 -24.87
CA SER A 506 -35.57 5.50 -24.30
C SER A 506 -34.18 4.90 -24.46
N ARG A 507 -34.00 3.62 -24.08
CA ARG A 507 -32.75 2.87 -24.29
C ARG A 507 -32.34 2.86 -25.76
N ALA A 508 -33.25 2.51 -26.66
CA ALA A 508 -32.96 2.44 -28.09
C ALA A 508 -32.55 3.80 -28.68
N GLU A 509 -33.17 4.90 -28.23
CA GLU A 509 -32.81 6.24 -28.69
C GLU A 509 -31.43 6.67 -28.14
N LEU A 510 -31.14 6.40 -26.86
CA LEU A 510 -29.81 6.65 -26.28
C LEU A 510 -28.71 5.88 -27.02
N GLU A 511 -28.91 4.57 -27.23
CA GLU A 511 -27.96 3.73 -27.98
C GLU A 511 -27.73 4.25 -29.39
N LYS A 512 -28.80 4.64 -30.09
CA LYS A 512 -28.72 5.20 -31.44
C LYS A 512 -27.91 6.50 -31.48
N GLN A 513 -28.21 7.44 -30.59
CA GLN A 513 -27.57 8.77 -30.59
C GLN A 513 -26.10 8.67 -30.16
N LEU A 514 -25.80 7.94 -29.08
CA LEU A 514 -24.43 7.72 -28.62
C LEU A 514 -23.61 6.95 -29.65
N SER A 515 -24.16 5.90 -30.27
CA SER A 515 -23.43 5.13 -31.27
C SER A 515 -23.08 5.97 -32.51
N ALA A 516 -24.03 6.78 -32.97
CA ALA A 516 -23.82 7.69 -34.09
C ALA A 516 -22.75 8.75 -33.77
N TYR A 517 -22.76 9.30 -32.55
CA TYR A 517 -21.82 10.33 -32.12
C TYR A 517 -20.40 9.80 -31.89
N LEU A 518 -20.26 8.64 -31.24
CA LEU A 518 -18.96 8.05 -30.92
C LEU A 518 -18.34 7.27 -32.07
N GLY A 519 -19.10 6.97 -33.12
CA GLY A 519 -18.63 6.17 -34.26
C GLY A 519 -18.37 4.69 -33.90
N LYS A 520 -18.91 4.21 -32.78
CA LYS A 520 -18.84 2.82 -32.31
C LYS A 520 -20.18 2.41 -31.73
N THR A 521 -20.52 1.12 -31.78
CA THR A 521 -21.74 0.62 -31.12
C THR A 521 -21.63 0.83 -29.61
N VAL A 522 -22.66 1.43 -29.03
CA VAL A 522 -22.85 1.58 -27.59
C VAL A 522 -24.08 0.75 -27.20
N THR A 523 -23.96 0.03 -26.09
CA THR A 523 -25.08 -0.68 -25.46
C THR A 523 -25.38 -0.03 -24.12
N VAL A 524 -26.64 0.27 -23.89
CA VAL A 524 -27.11 0.85 -22.62
C VAL A 524 -27.71 -0.30 -21.81
N GLY A 525 -26.94 -0.81 -20.85
CA GLY A 525 -27.32 -1.99 -20.07
C GLY A 525 -28.30 -1.69 -18.95
N GLY A 526 -28.22 -0.51 -18.34
CA GLY A 526 -28.95 -0.16 -17.14
C GLY A 526 -30.14 0.78 -17.31
N ALA A 527 -31.09 0.67 -16.40
CA ALA A 527 -32.07 1.73 -16.12
C ALA A 527 -32.19 2.02 -14.62
N ALA A 528 -32.62 3.24 -14.30
CA ALA A 528 -33.05 3.65 -12.97
C ALA A 528 -34.54 4.03 -13.04
N VAL A 529 -35.35 3.55 -12.10
CA VAL A 529 -36.78 3.85 -12.08
C VAL A 529 -37.01 5.26 -11.52
N PRO A 530 -37.69 6.17 -12.26
CA PRO A 530 -38.06 7.49 -11.77
C PRO A 530 -39.34 7.46 -10.93
N GLY A 531 -39.50 8.50 -10.11
CA GLY A 531 -40.73 8.78 -9.37
C GLY A 531 -40.96 7.87 -8.16
N ALA A 532 -42.23 7.51 -7.92
CA ALA A 532 -42.62 6.72 -6.77
C ALA A 532 -41.96 5.32 -6.74
N PRO A 533 -41.60 4.79 -5.55
CA PRO A 533 -41.04 3.45 -5.41
C PRO A 533 -41.90 2.41 -6.12
N GLU A 534 -41.25 1.57 -6.91
CA GLU A 534 -41.94 0.64 -7.78
C GLU A 534 -42.35 -0.64 -7.07
N GLN A 535 -43.38 -1.30 -7.61
CA GLN A 535 -43.78 -2.64 -7.23
C GLN A 535 -43.02 -3.66 -8.07
N ILE A 536 -42.86 -4.88 -7.53
CA ILE A 536 -42.15 -5.96 -8.23
C ILE A 536 -42.67 -6.19 -9.66
N ALA A 537 -43.98 -6.08 -9.92
CA ALA A 537 -44.54 -6.25 -11.26
C ALA A 537 -43.99 -5.21 -12.26
N THR A 538 -43.86 -3.96 -11.82
CA THR A 538 -43.28 -2.87 -12.60
C THR A 538 -41.81 -3.14 -12.89
N SER A 539 -41.02 -3.55 -11.89
CA SER A 539 -39.60 -3.90 -12.08
C SER A 539 -39.43 -5.05 -13.08
N GLN A 540 -40.25 -6.10 -12.99
CA GLN A 540 -40.22 -7.23 -13.92
C GLN A 540 -40.55 -6.81 -15.36
N GLU A 541 -41.49 -5.88 -15.56
CA GLU A 541 -41.83 -5.38 -16.89
C GLU A 541 -40.67 -4.57 -17.50
N ILE A 542 -40.01 -3.74 -16.70
CA ILE A 542 -38.85 -2.93 -17.14
C ILE A 542 -37.65 -3.83 -17.49
N LEU A 543 -37.37 -4.85 -16.67
CA LEU A 543 -36.23 -5.78 -16.84
C LEU A 543 -36.24 -6.55 -18.17
N LYS A 544 -37.36 -6.58 -18.89
CA LYS A 544 -37.42 -7.11 -20.27
C LYS A 544 -36.56 -6.32 -21.25
N TYR A 545 -36.28 -5.05 -20.96
CA TYR A 545 -35.61 -4.12 -21.88
C TYR A 545 -34.16 -3.84 -21.51
N VAL A 546 -33.73 -4.13 -20.29
CA VAL A 546 -32.39 -3.81 -19.75
C VAL A 546 -31.69 -5.06 -19.21
N THR A 547 -30.38 -5.03 -19.01
CA THR A 547 -29.62 -6.13 -18.39
C THR A 547 -29.63 -6.05 -16.87
N TYR A 548 -29.71 -4.84 -16.32
CA TYR A 548 -29.90 -4.64 -14.88
C TYR A 548 -30.79 -3.41 -14.62
N LEU A 549 -31.39 -3.34 -13.43
CA LEU A 549 -32.29 -2.27 -13.02
C LEU A 549 -31.94 -1.76 -11.63
N SER A 550 -31.88 -0.43 -11.46
CA SER A 550 -31.90 0.19 -10.13
C SER A 550 -33.29 0.72 -9.80
N GLY A 551 -33.79 0.34 -8.63
CA GLY A 551 -35.15 0.67 -8.20
C GLY A 551 -35.21 1.57 -6.96
N GLY A 552 -36.31 1.48 -6.21
CA GLY A 552 -36.53 2.27 -5.00
C GLY A 552 -35.59 1.93 -3.83
N TYR A 553 -35.43 2.88 -2.91
CA TYR A 553 -34.66 2.73 -1.67
C TYR A 553 -35.15 1.52 -0.84
N SER A 554 -34.21 0.71 -0.36
CA SER A 554 -34.49 -0.45 0.49
C SER A 554 -33.76 -0.42 1.82
N GLY A 555 -33.46 0.75 2.40
CA GLY A 555 -32.87 0.77 3.74
C GLY A 555 -33.87 0.39 4.85
N VAL A 556 -33.35 0.27 6.07
CA VAL A 556 -34.12 -0.15 7.25
C VAL A 556 -35.34 0.74 7.46
N GLY A 557 -36.51 0.10 7.65
CA GLY A 557 -37.80 0.76 7.80
C GLY A 557 -38.54 1.03 6.50
N ALA A 558 -37.85 1.05 5.35
CA ALA A 558 -38.47 1.07 4.02
C ALA A 558 -38.48 -0.32 3.36
N GLY A 559 -37.49 -1.16 3.70
CA GLY A 559 -37.29 -2.50 3.17
C GLY A 559 -36.18 -3.22 3.91
N TYR A 560 -35.53 -4.16 3.23
CA TYR A 560 -34.31 -4.81 3.71
C TYR A 560 -33.08 -4.20 3.03
N PRO A 561 -32.11 -3.68 3.78
CA PRO A 561 -30.89 -3.11 3.22
C PRO A 561 -30.12 -4.19 2.46
N ASN A 562 -29.20 -3.75 1.58
CA ASN A 562 -28.38 -4.65 0.77
C ASN A 562 -29.18 -5.51 -0.23
N ALA A 563 -30.36 -5.07 -0.66
CA ALA A 563 -31.14 -5.74 -1.69
C ALA A 563 -30.51 -5.58 -3.09
N VAL A 564 -29.40 -6.29 -3.31
CA VAL A 564 -28.58 -6.35 -4.53
C VAL A 564 -28.47 -7.80 -4.94
N GLY A 565 -28.96 -8.14 -6.14
CA GLY A 565 -28.99 -9.51 -6.62
C GLY A 565 -30.14 -9.75 -7.60
N TYR A 566 -30.75 -10.92 -7.55
CA TYR A 566 -31.89 -11.29 -8.39
C TYR A 566 -33.19 -11.26 -7.58
N MET A 567 -34.20 -10.54 -8.10
CA MET A 567 -35.47 -10.38 -7.42
C MET A 567 -36.27 -11.69 -7.28
N THR A 568 -36.11 -12.60 -8.25
CA THR A 568 -36.82 -13.88 -8.35
C THR A 568 -35.91 -14.94 -8.98
N PRO A 569 -36.25 -16.24 -8.86
CA PRO A 569 -35.52 -17.31 -9.56
C PRO A 569 -35.44 -17.12 -11.08
N GLN A 570 -36.50 -16.58 -11.71
CA GLN A 570 -36.52 -16.33 -13.14
C GLN A 570 -35.50 -15.24 -13.54
N ASN A 571 -35.32 -14.21 -12.70
CA ASN A 571 -34.34 -13.17 -12.98
C ASN A 571 -32.91 -13.70 -12.93
N ALA A 572 -32.60 -14.65 -12.04
CA ALA A 572 -31.30 -15.31 -12.05
C ALA A 572 -31.10 -16.19 -13.29
N ALA A 573 -32.14 -16.90 -13.73
CA ALA A 573 -32.08 -17.71 -14.95
C ALA A 573 -31.87 -16.85 -16.21
N ASP A 574 -32.41 -15.64 -16.24
CA ASP A 574 -32.28 -14.69 -17.35
C ASP A 574 -31.09 -13.71 -17.19
N ASP A 575 -30.29 -13.87 -16.12
CA ASP A 575 -29.17 -12.99 -15.75
C ASP A 575 -29.56 -11.49 -15.69
N LYS A 576 -30.60 -11.20 -14.89
CA LYS A 576 -31.22 -9.88 -14.72
C LYS A 576 -31.03 -9.35 -13.31
N VAL A 577 -29.95 -8.62 -13.09
CA VAL A 577 -29.60 -8.07 -11.76
C VAL A 577 -30.49 -6.88 -11.42
N TYR A 578 -30.89 -6.79 -10.16
CA TYR A 578 -31.61 -5.67 -9.58
C TYR A 578 -30.80 -5.10 -8.40
N ILE A 579 -30.77 -3.76 -8.32
CA ILE A 579 -29.96 -3.02 -7.36
C ILE A 579 -30.84 -1.97 -6.66
N ALA A 580 -31.26 -2.26 -5.43
CA ALA A 580 -31.92 -1.25 -4.61
C ALA A 580 -30.87 -0.33 -3.96
N PRO A 581 -31.06 1.00 -4.03
CA PRO A 581 -30.30 1.91 -3.19
C PRO A 581 -30.49 1.60 -1.69
N ASN A 582 -29.40 1.51 -0.94
CA ASN A 582 -29.42 1.22 0.50
C ASN A 582 -29.01 2.44 1.35
N THR A 583 -28.83 3.59 0.72
CA THR A 583 -28.67 4.91 1.37
C THR A 583 -29.76 5.87 0.90
N SER A 584 -30.10 6.82 1.76
CA SER A 584 -31.20 7.76 1.52
C SER A 584 -30.93 8.66 0.30
N PHE A 585 -31.96 8.93 -0.50
CA PHE A 585 -31.89 9.92 -1.59
C PHE A 585 -31.70 11.34 -1.04
N ASP A 586 -30.85 12.14 -1.68
CA ASP A 586 -30.65 13.56 -1.35
C ASP A 586 -31.97 14.37 -1.40
N PHE A 587 -32.77 14.18 -2.44
CA PHE A 587 -34.12 14.77 -2.58
C PHE A 587 -35.02 14.42 -1.39
N SER A 588 -35.04 13.13 -1.01
CA SER A 588 -35.88 12.67 0.10
C SER A 588 -35.50 13.35 1.42
N LEU A 589 -34.21 13.53 1.68
CA LEU A 589 -33.72 14.19 2.89
C LEU A 589 -33.97 15.71 2.86
N ILE A 590 -33.48 16.39 1.83
CA ILE A 590 -33.43 17.85 1.79
C ILE A 590 -34.76 18.46 1.33
N GLU A 591 -35.33 17.97 0.24
CA GLU A 591 -36.49 18.59 -0.38
C GLU A 591 -37.81 18.05 0.16
N PHE A 592 -37.93 16.75 0.38
CA PHE A 592 -39.16 16.16 0.90
C PHE A 592 -39.26 16.29 2.43
N GLN A 593 -38.26 15.79 3.16
CA GLN A 593 -38.24 15.83 4.64
C GLN A 593 -37.76 17.17 5.22
N LYS A 594 -37.30 18.10 4.38
CA LYS A 594 -36.83 19.44 4.80
C LYS A 594 -35.66 19.39 5.79
N LYS A 595 -34.80 18.38 5.70
CA LYS A 595 -33.56 18.31 6.49
C LYS A 595 -32.60 19.41 6.06
N THR A 596 -31.82 19.90 7.02
CA THR A 596 -30.65 20.74 6.73
C THR A 596 -29.53 19.90 6.13
N VAL A 597 -28.58 20.55 5.44
CA VAL A 597 -27.36 19.91 4.93
C VAL A 597 -26.61 19.13 6.02
N ALA A 598 -26.53 19.69 7.24
CA ALA A 598 -25.85 19.04 8.36
C ALA A 598 -26.59 17.77 8.83
N GLU A 599 -27.92 17.81 8.92
CA GLU A 599 -28.72 16.64 9.28
C GLU A 599 -28.65 15.55 8.21
N ALA A 600 -28.76 15.92 6.93
CA ALA A 600 -28.68 14.96 5.83
C ALA A 600 -27.29 14.32 5.73
N SER A 601 -26.21 15.10 5.88
CA SER A 601 -24.84 14.58 5.93
C SER A 601 -24.64 13.61 7.09
N ALA A 602 -25.22 13.90 8.27
CA ALA A 602 -25.15 13.02 9.43
C ALA A 602 -25.93 11.71 9.22
N ILE A 603 -27.06 11.76 8.50
CA ILE A 603 -27.82 10.57 8.13
C ILE A 603 -26.99 9.68 7.19
N TRP A 604 -26.41 10.23 6.12
CA TRP A 604 -25.54 9.46 5.22
C TRP A 604 -24.33 8.86 5.94
N ALA A 605 -23.67 9.63 6.82
CA ALA A 605 -22.56 9.10 7.60
C ALA A 605 -22.98 7.93 8.51
N LYS A 606 -24.18 7.99 9.10
CA LYS A 606 -24.74 6.91 9.92
C LYS A 606 -25.10 5.68 9.07
N GLU A 607 -25.74 5.88 7.92
CA GLU A 607 -26.09 4.79 7.00
C GLU A 607 -24.83 4.08 6.49
N PHE A 608 -23.81 4.83 6.07
CA PHE A 608 -22.53 4.26 5.64
C PHE A 608 -21.85 3.46 6.75
N ALA A 609 -21.77 4.00 7.98
CA ALA A 609 -21.20 3.28 9.11
C ALA A 609 -21.96 1.99 9.41
N ALA A 610 -23.29 2.00 9.31
CA ALA A 610 -24.11 0.81 9.52
C ALA A 610 -23.91 -0.25 8.43
N LEU A 611 -23.83 0.16 7.16
CA LEU A 611 -23.65 -0.76 6.03
C LEU A 611 -22.25 -1.40 6.01
N THR A 612 -21.23 -0.70 6.51
CA THR A 612 -19.83 -1.15 6.48
C THR A 612 -19.37 -1.84 7.76
N ALA A 613 -20.07 -1.64 8.88
CA ALA A 613 -19.70 -2.27 10.14
C ALA A 613 -19.77 -3.80 10.05
N GLY A 614 -18.66 -4.46 10.41
CA GLY A 614 -18.55 -5.92 10.45
C GLY A 614 -18.64 -6.63 9.10
N GLY A 615 -18.72 -5.90 7.99
CA GLY A 615 -18.77 -6.43 6.62
C GLY A 615 -17.37 -6.78 6.08
N ASP A 616 -17.23 -7.91 5.39
CA ASP A 616 -15.94 -8.29 4.76
C ASP A 616 -15.74 -7.55 3.42
N ALA A 617 -16.79 -7.47 2.59
CA ALA A 617 -16.82 -6.65 1.37
C ALA A 617 -18.17 -5.92 1.17
N PRO A 618 -18.56 -5.02 2.09
CA PRO A 618 -19.85 -4.35 2.08
C PRO A 618 -20.13 -3.60 0.77
N VAL A 619 -21.40 -3.59 0.35
CA VAL A 619 -21.85 -2.88 -0.87
C VAL A 619 -22.71 -1.68 -0.47
N VAL A 620 -22.27 -0.48 -0.82
CA VAL A 620 -23.01 0.77 -0.65
C VAL A 620 -23.54 1.23 -1.99
N VAL A 621 -24.83 1.53 -2.07
CA VAL A 621 -25.49 2.05 -3.27
C VAL A 621 -26.06 3.43 -2.93
N TRP A 622 -25.48 4.45 -3.54
CA TRP A 622 -25.76 5.85 -3.24
C TRP A 622 -26.51 6.58 -4.36
N PRO A 623 -27.79 6.92 -4.14
CA PRO A 623 -28.58 7.66 -5.10
C PRO A 623 -28.54 9.18 -4.86
N TRP A 624 -28.37 9.96 -5.91
CA TRP A 624 -28.46 11.44 -5.86
C TRP A 624 -28.81 12.06 -7.22
N HIS A 625 -29.11 13.36 -7.25
CA HIS A 625 -29.54 14.04 -8.49
C HIS A 625 -28.50 15.05 -9.00
N ASP A 626 -28.38 15.18 -10.33
CA ASP A 626 -27.38 16.03 -11.01
C ASP A 626 -27.39 17.53 -10.58
N TYR A 627 -28.56 18.05 -10.21
CA TYR A 627 -28.76 19.42 -9.72
C TYR A 627 -28.25 19.65 -8.29
N GLY A 628 -28.05 18.60 -7.49
CA GLY A 628 -27.62 18.66 -6.09
C GLY A 628 -26.23 19.30 -5.91
N PRO A 629 -25.14 18.64 -6.35
CA PRO A 629 -23.78 19.16 -6.15
C PRO A 629 -23.47 20.40 -6.99
N THR A 630 -24.19 20.62 -8.08
CA THR A 630 -24.06 21.82 -8.93
C THR A 630 -24.68 23.06 -8.28
N MET A 631 -25.40 22.89 -7.16
CA MET A 631 -26.17 23.93 -6.49
C MET A 631 -27.09 24.65 -7.48
N TRP A 632 -27.71 23.87 -8.37
CA TRP A 632 -28.53 24.41 -9.45
C TRP A 632 -29.81 25.04 -8.90
N ALA A 633 -30.21 26.16 -9.49
CA ALA A 633 -31.39 26.91 -9.09
C ALA A 633 -32.59 26.45 -9.93
N SER A 634 -33.21 25.34 -9.54
CA SER A 634 -34.44 24.85 -10.17
C SER A 634 -35.58 25.86 -9.96
N ASP A 635 -36.32 26.19 -11.02
CA ASP A 635 -37.50 27.08 -10.98
C ASP A 635 -37.27 28.46 -10.34
N GLY A 636 -36.04 28.97 -10.36
CA GLY A 636 -35.68 30.27 -9.78
C GLY A 636 -35.58 30.28 -8.25
N ALA A 637 -35.66 29.12 -7.59
CA ALA A 637 -35.37 28.97 -6.17
C ALA A 637 -33.85 28.82 -5.92
N THR A 638 -33.35 29.35 -4.80
CA THR A 638 -31.96 29.08 -4.41
C THR A 638 -31.81 27.61 -4.04
N SER A 639 -30.75 26.97 -4.54
CA SER A 639 -30.47 25.56 -4.24
C SER A 639 -30.36 25.34 -2.72
N PRO A 640 -31.05 24.34 -2.15
CA PRO A 640 -30.93 23.99 -0.73
C PRO A 640 -29.68 23.15 -0.43
N TYR A 641 -28.95 22.74 -1.47
CA TYR A 641 -27.78 21.86 -1.39
C TYR A 641 -26.47 22.64 -1.26
N THR A 642 -25.40 21.91 -0.90
CA THR A 642 -24.03 22.40 -1.04
C THR A 642 -23.17 21.33 -1.69
N LYS A 643 -22.24 21.71 -2.57
CA LYS A 643 -21.25 20.78 -3.15
C LYS A 643 -20.48 19.98 -2.08
N GLN A 644 -20.19 20.62 -0.95
CA GLN A 644 -19.41 20.01 0.14
C GLN A 644 -20.13 18.80 0.77
N MET A 645 -21.46 18.79 0.82
CA MET A 645 -22.23 17.65 1.34
C MET A 645 -21.89 16.35 0.61
N PHE A 646 -21.89 16.39 -0.73
CA PHE A 646 -21.57 15.26 -1.60
C PHE A 646 -20.08 14.92 -1.54
N THR A 647 -19.21 15.94 -1.60
CA THR A 647 -17.75 15.76 -1.58
C THR A 647 -17.29 15.10 -0.27
N SER A 648 -17.87 15.49 0.87
CA SER A 648 -17.55 14.90 2.17
C SER A 648 -17.95 13.43 2.26
N PHE A 649 -19.06 13.02 1.63
CA PHE A 649 -19.50 11.63 1.65
C PHE A 649 -18.59 10.75 0.78
N ILE A 650 -18.20 11.23 -0.40
CA ILE A 650 -17.20 10.58 -1.25
C ILE A 650 -15.87 10.47 -0.52
N ALA A 651 -15.41 11.54 0.13
CA ALA A 651 -14.17 11.53 0.90
C ALA A 651 -14.22 10.52 2.07
N GLN A 652 -15.37 10.40 2.76
CA GLN A 652 -15.58 9.40 3.80
C GLN A 652 -15.47 7.97 3.25
N ALA A 653 -16.10 7.70 2.11
CA ALA A 653 -16.01 6.40 1.45
C ALA A 653 -14.57 6.09 1.02
N ALA A 654 -13.90 7.03 0.34
CA ALA A 654 -12.51 6.87 -0.09
C ALA A 654 -11.55 6.59 1.09
N ALA A 655 -11.75 7.29 2.23
CA ALA A 655 -10.96 7.07 3.44
C ALA A 655 -11.21 5.71 4.10
N ALA A 656 -12.39 5.10 3.89
CA ALA A 656 -12.70 3.74 4.32
C ALA A 656 -12.13 2.67 3.36
N GLY A 657 -11.45 3.08 2.28
CA GLY A 657 -10.81 2.17 1.35
C GLY A 657 -11.76 1.42 0.43
N VAL A 658 -13.03 1.85 0.28
CA VAL A 658 -13.98 1.20 -0.64
C VAL A 658 -13.71 1.57 -2.10
N GLU A 659 -14.03 0.66 -3.01
CA GLU A 659 -13.89 0.82 -4.44
C GLU A 659 -15.08 1.56 -5.05
N PHE A 660 -14.84 2.67 -5.75
CA PHE A 660 -15.89 3.34 -6.52
C PHE A 660 -16.14 2.59 -7.83
N VAL A 661 -17.39 2.17 -8.04
CA VAL A 661 -17.81 1.40 -9.22
C VAL A 661 -19.07 1.98 -9.85
N THR A 662 -19.28 1.70 -11.14
CA THR A 662 -20.59 1.93 -11.76
C THR A 662 -21.58 0.84 -11.34
N LEU A 663 -22.88 1.08 -11.52
CA LEU A 663 -23.90 0.04 -11.32
C LEU A 663 -23.79 -1.08 -12.37
N ALA A 664 -23.34 -0.80 -13.60
CA ALA A 664 -22.96 -1.84 -14.56
C ALA A 664 -21.82 -2.72 -14.06
N ASP A 665 -20.77 -2.14 -13.49
CA ASP A 665 -19.66 -2.90 -12.90
C ASP A 665 -20.19 -3.81 -11.78
N LEU A 666 -21.00 -3.24 -10.86
CA LEU A 666 -21.60 -4.02 -9.77
C LEU A 666 -22.47 -5.16 -10.31
N ALA A 667 -23.37 -4.89 -11.26
CA ALA A 667 -24.21 -5.92 -11.87
C ALA A 667 -23.39 -7.03 -12.54
N GLY A 668 -22.36 -6.67 -13.32
CA GLY A 668 -21.46 -7.64 -13.94
C GLY A 668 -20.71 -8.50 -12.93
N ARG A 669 -20.33 -7.93 -11.78
CA ARG A 669 -19.70 -8.66 -10.67
C ARG A 669 -20.67 -9.59 -9.97
N VAL A 670 -21.92 -9.19 -9.75
CA VAL A 670 -22.98 -10.10 -9.22
C VAL A 670 -23.14 -11.33 -10.12
N SER A 671 -23.27 -11.12 -11.44
CA SER A 671 -23.40 -12.20 -12.41
C SER A 671 -22.16 -13.10 -12.45
N ALA A 672 -20.95 -12.51 -12.43
CA ALA A 672 -19.71 -13.28 -12.42
C ALA A 672 -19.53 -14.08 -11.12
N PHE A 673 -19.89 -13.51 -9.97
CA PHE A 673 -19.81 -14.16 -8.66
C PHE A 673 -20.74 -15.36 -8.57
N GLN A 674 -22.00 -15.22 -8.98
CA GLN A 674 -22.95 -16.32 -9.00
C GLN A 674 -22.43 -17.50 -9.84
N ASN A 675 -21.78 -17.22 -10.97
CA ASN A 675 -21.27 -18.24 -11.88
C ASN A 675 -19.87 -18.78 -11.52
N ALA A 676 -19.19 -18.20 -10.52
CA ALA A 676 -17.87 -18.63 -10.12
C ALA A 676 -17.92 -19.98 -9.39
N THR A 677 -16.85 -20.75 -9.56
CA THR A 677 -16.60 -22.00 -8.83
C THR A 677 -15.35 -21.82 -7.99
N ILE A 678 -15.38 -22.27 -6.75
CA ILE A 678 -14.23 -22.23 -5.85
C ILE A 678 -14.13 -23.55 -5.10
N THR A 679 -12.95 -24.16 -5.09
CA THR A 679 -12.67 -25.35 -4.26
C THR A 679 -11.45 -25.04 -3.41
N SER A 680 -11.43 -25.43 -2.14
CA SER A 680 -10.25 -25.24 -1.30
C SER A 680 -9.90 -26.47 -0.48
N THR A 681 -8.63 -26.59 -0.11
CA THR A 681 -8.14 -27.57 0.86
C THR A 681 -7.09 -26.91 1.76
N VAL A 682 -7.05 -27.32 3.03
CA VAL A 682 -6.15 -26.74 4.03
C VAL A 682 -5.27 -27.84 4.60
N VAL A 683 -3.95 -27.66 4.53
CA VAL A 683 -2.96 -28.57 5.11
C VAL A 683 -1.95 -27.75 5.93
N GLY A 684 -2.06 -27.83 7.26
CA GLY A 684 -1.28 -26.97 8.15
C GLY A 684 -1.61 -25.49 7.92
N ASN A 685 -0.61 -24.69 7.57
CA ASN A 685 -0.77 -23.25 7.29
C ASN A 685 -0.86 -22.95 5.77
N THR A 686 -1.14 -23.95 4.93
CA THR A 686 -1.23 -23.75 3.48
C THR A 686 -2.63 -24.08 2.99
N ILE A 687 -3.21 -23.12 2.27
CA ILE A 687 -4.50 -23.24 1.59
C ILE A 687 -4.20 -23.46 0.11
N THR A 688 -4.76 -24.51 -0.50
CA THR A 688 -4.77 -24.66 -1.95
C THR A 688 -6.18 -24.38 -2.46
N ALA A 689 -6.35 -23.24 -3.12
CA ALA A 689 -7.62 -22.78 -3.65
C ALA A 689 -7.61 -22.84 -5.19
N THR A 690 -8.67 -23.34 -5.80
CA THR A 690 -8.89 -23.29 -7.25
C THR A 690 -10.14 -22.51 -7.54
N VAL A 691 -10.02 -21.48 -8.38
CA VAL A 691 -11.11 -20.59 -8.78
C VAL A 691 -11.32 -20.69 -10.28
N GLY A 692 -12.58 -20.79 -10.69
CA GLY A 692 -12.99 -20.68 -12.09
C GLY A 692 -12.82 -19.27 -12.66
N ALA A 693 -13.35 -19.03 -13.87
CA ALA A 693 -13.28 -17.71 -14.48
C ALA A 693 -13.97 -16.63 -13.60
N THR A 694 -13.39 -15.44 -13.59
CA THR A 694 -13.88 -14.28 -12.82
C THR A 694 -13.90 -13.02 -13.70
N THR A 695 -14.17 -11.85 -13.12
CA THR A 695 -14.00 -10.57 -13.80
C THR A 695 -12.54 -10.14 -13.91
N GLY A 696 -11.63 -10.75 -13.15
CA GLY A 696 -10.28 -10.23 -12.96
C GLY A 696 -10.24 -8.94 -12.15
N SER A 697 -11.32 -8.55 -11.47
CA SER A 697 -11.33 -7.54 -10.39
C SER A 697 -11.53 -8.17 -9.01
N PHE A 698 -11.70 -9.49 -8.97
CA PHE A 698 -11.93 -10.28 -7.77
C PHE A 698 -10.61 -10.60 -7.06
N SER A 699 -10.75 -11.05 -5.82
CA SER A 699 -9.66 -11.61 -5.03
C SER A 699 -10.11 -12.84 -4.23
N LEU A 700 -9.14 -13.58 -3.72
CA LEU A 700 -9.35 -14.49 -2.59
C LEU A 700 -8.89 -13.79 -1.33
N ASP A 701 -9.82 -13.56 -0.41
CA ASP A 701 -9.52 -13.11 0.94
C ASP A 701 -9.26 -14.31 1.85
N VAL A 702 -8.27 -14.23 2.73
CA VAL A 702 -7.87 -15.33 3.62
C VAL A 702 -8.43 -15.10 5.02
N ASP A 703 -9.45 -15.90 5.36
CA ASP A 703 -10.13 -15.84 6.64
C ASP A 703 -9.53 -16.77 7.69
N GLY A 704 -9.87 -16.53 8.95
CA GLY A 704 -9.50 -17.40 10.08
C GLY A 704 -8.00 -17.41 10.42
N GLN A 705 -7.25 -16.41 9.94
CA GLN A 705 -5.82 -16.25 10.25
C GLN A 705 -5.59 -15.87 11.72
N SER A 706 -4.51 -16.42 12.31
CA SER A 706 -4.11 -16.02 13.67
C SER A 706 -3.56 -14.60 13.66
N SER A 707 -3.81 -13.82 14.71
CA SER A 707 -3.30 -12.45 14.84
C SER A 707 -1.78 -12.38 14.57
N GLY A 708 -1.38 -11.54 13.62
CA GLY A 708 0.01 -11.36 13.20
C GLY A 708 0.51 -12.32 12.10
N GLN A 709 -0.36 -13.15 11.53
CA GLN A 709 -0.07 -13.86 10.28
C GLN A 709 -0.35 -12.97 9.07
N VAL A 710 0.43 -13.19 8.01
CA VAL A 710 0.25 -12.65 6.66
C VAL A 710 0.45 -13.77 5.65
N ILE A 711 0.06 -13.54 4.40
CA ILE A 711 0.48 -14.36 3.27
C ILE A 711 2.00 -14.29 3.20
N LYS A 712 2.64 -15.41 3.52
CA LYS A 712 4.08 -15.57 3.37
C LYS A 712 4.46 -15.55 1.89
N GLY A 713 3.68 -16.24 1.07
CA GLY A 713 3.85 -16.27 -0.38
C GLY A 713 2.82 -17.18 -1.05
N VAL A 714 2.65 -16.99 -2.36
CA VAL A 714 1.78 -17.81 -3.19
C VAL A 714 2.63 -18.49 -4.27
N ALA A 715 2.62 -19.83 -4.29
CA ALA A 715 3.55 -20.58 -5.15
C ALA A 715 3.32 -20.25 -6.64
N GLY A 716 4.33 -19.63 -7.28
CA GLY A 716 4.30 -19.27 -8.70
C GLY A 716 3.34 -18.14 -9.06
N TRP A 717 2.82 -17.39 -8.08
CA TRP A 717 1.91 -16.27 -8.29
C TRP A 717 2.39 -15.04 -7.51
N TYR A 718 2.40 -13.87 -8.14
CA TYR A 718 3.04 -12.65 -7.62
C TYR A 718 2.09 -11.45 -7.62
N ALA A 719 0.80 -11.68 -7.35
CA ALA A 719 -0.18 -10.62 -7.16
C ALA A 719 -1.03 -10.94 -5.92
N TYR A 720 -0.61 -10.40 -4.79
CA TYR A 720 -1.21 -10.60 -3.47
C TYR A 720 -0.68 -9.53 -2.50
N ASP A 721 -1.44 -9.23 -1.47
CA ASP A 721 -1.02 -8.41 -0.34
C ASP A 721 -0.92 -9.25 0.96
N ALA A 722 -1.20 -8.66 2.12
CA ALA A 722 -1.01 -9.31 3.42
C ALA A 722 -2.00 -10.46 3.66
N ASP A 723 -3.19 -10.43 3.08
CA ASP A 723 -4.26 -11.42 3.30
C ASP A 723 -5.06 -11.73 2.03
N THR A 724 -4.85 -10.99 0.96
CA THR A 724 -5.64 -11.08 -0.25
C THR A 724 -4.81 -11.52 -1.45
N VAL A 725 -5.29 -12.50 -2.21
CA VAL A 725 -4.70 -12.92 -3.51
C VAL A 725 -5.51 -12.32 -4.66
N PHE A 726 -4.86 -11.56 -5.53
CA PHE A 726 -5.53 -10.91 -6.66
C PHE A 726 -5.70 -11.89 -7.82
N LEU A 727 -6.93 -12.05 -8.28
CA LEU A 727 -7.27 -13.03 -9.30
C LEU A 727 -7.21 -12.42 -10.71
N PRO A 728 -6.72 -13.18 -11.71
CA PRO A 728 -6.89 -12.85 -13.10
C PRO A 728 -8.29 -13.25 -13.59
N LYS A 729 -8.72 -12.67 -14.71
CA LYS A 729 -10.00 -12.96 -15.37
C LYS A 729 -10.24 -14.46 -15.63
N ALA A 730 -9.19 -15.23 -15.91
CA ALA A 730 -9.31 -16.65 -16.20
C ALA A 730 -9.49 -17.54 -14.95
N GLY A 731 -9.34 -17.00 -13.74
CA GLY A 731 -9.20 -17.81 -12.53
C GLY A 731 -7.83 -18.48 -12.44
N GLY A 732 -7.70 -19.48 -11.56
CA GLY A 732 -6.45 -20.22 -11.39
C GLY A 732 -6.43 -21.09 -10.14
N THR A 733 -5.29 -21.75 -9.90
CA THR A 733 -5.03 -22.52 -8.68
C THR A 733 -3.88 -21.86 -7.91
N TYR A 734 -4.09 -21.62 -6.62
CA TYR A 734 -3.20 -20.86 -5.75
C TYR A 734 -2.87 -21.68 -4.51
N ALA A 735 -1.60 -21.95 -4.30
CA ALA A 735 -1.09 -22.52 -3.05
C ALA A 735 -0.58 -21.36 -2.17
N ILE A 736 -1.42 -20.96 -1.22
CA ILE A 736 -1.26 -19.79 -0.35
C ILE A 736 -0.68 -20.28 0.97
N THR A 737 0.54 -19.88 1.31
CA THR A 737 1.17 -20.23 2.58
C THR A 737 1.10 -19.05 3.55
N MET A 738 0.55 -19.25 4.74
CA MET A 738 0.51 -18.24 5.81
C MET A 738 1.75 -18.32 6.70
N GLY A 739 2.24 -17.17 7.16
CA GLY A 739 3.41 -17.06 8.02
C GLY A 739 3.47 -15.75 8.79
N ALA A 740 4.50 -15.57 9.63
CA ALA A 740 4.67 -14.33 10.41
C ALA A 740 5.32 -13.18 9.63
N VAL A 741 5.99 -13.49 8.52
CA VAL A 741 6.73 -12.54 7.67
C VAL A 741 6.56 -12.97 6.22
N ALA A 742 6.29 -12.02 5.32
CA ALA A 742 6.26 -12.24 3.88
C ALA A 742 7.64 -12.60 3.33
N ASP A 743 7.69 -13.44 2.30
CA ASP A 743 8.93 -13.71 1.57
C ASP A 743 9.35 -12.45 0.78
N ASP A 744 10.64 -12.14 0.77
CA ASP A 744 11.23 -11.02 0.03
C ASP A 744 11.33 -11.37 -1.48
N VAL A 745 10.26 -11.03 -2.21
CA VAL A 745 10.06 -11.25 -3.64
C VAL A 745 9.41 -10.03 -4.29
N THR A 746 9.60 -9.86 -5.59
CA THR A 746 8.87 -8.83 -6.33
C THR A 746 7.43 -9.27 -6.58
N HIS A 747 6.44 -8.56 -6.05
CA HIS A 747 5.01 -8.87 -6.25
C HIS A 747 4.10 -7.63 -6.21
N ILE A 748 2.95 -7.72 -6.88
CA ILE A 748 1.92 -6.68 -6.87
C ILE A 748 1.19 -6.70 -5.52
N THR A 749 1.20 -5.56 -4.82
CA THR A 749 0.53 -5.37 -3.52
C THR A 749 -0.71 -4.49 -3.62
N ALA A 750 -0.89 -3.75 -4.72
CA ALA A 750 -2.16 -3.07 -5.00
C ALA A 750 -2.39 -2.89 -6.49
N LEU A 751 -3.64 -3.10 -6.91
CA LEU A 751 -4.12 -2.79 -8.26
C LEU A 751 -5.10 -1.62 -8.23
N PRO A 752 -5.19 -0.81 -9.31
CA PRO A 752 -6.15 0.27 -9.37
C PRO A 752 -7.60 -0.24 -9.27
N MET A 753 -8.48 0.62 -8.75
CA MET A 753 -9.93 0.35 -8.74
C MET A 753 -10.43 0.06 -10.15
N ARG A 754 -11.33 -0.92 -10.27
CA ARG A 754 -11.96 -1.42 -11.51
C ARG A 754 -11.01 -2.07 -12.52
N ALA A 755 -9.70 -2.09 -12.25
CA ALA A 755 -8.74 -2.67 -13.17
C ALA A 755 -8.89 -4.20 -13.22
N THR A 756 -8.95 -4.73 -14.45
CA THR A 756 -9.03 -6.16 -14.74
C THR A 756 -7.65 -6.75 -14.94
N LEU A 757 -7.21 -7.58 -13.99
CA LEU A 757 -5.99 -8.36 -14.10
C LEU A 757 -6.22 -9.52 -15.07
N THR A 758 -5.32 -9.69 -16.04
CA THR A 758 -5.43 -10.74 -17.06
C THR A 758 -4.36 -11.80 -16.91
N THR A 759 -3.11 -11.40 -16.71
CA THR A 759 -1.99 -12.33 -16.54
C THR A 759 -1.00 -11.80 -15.51
N VAL A 760 -0.31 -12.71 -14.82
CA VAL A 760 0.86 -12.43 -13.99
C VAL A 760 1.87 -13.56 -14.21
N SER A 761 3.14 -13.21 -14.36
CA SER A 761 4.25 -14.14 -14.46
C SER A 761 5.50 -13.50 -13.87
N GLY A 762 6.35 -14.29 -13.23
CA GLY A 762 7.59 -13.81 -12.63
C GLY A 762 8.43 -14.95 -12.08
N ASP A 763 9.61 -14.62 -11.58
CA ASP A 763 10.54 -15.56 -10.96
C ASP A 763 10.88 -15.19 -9.50
N GLY A 764 10.16 -14.21 -8.94
CA GLY A 764 10.38 -13.64 -7.61
C GLY A 764 11.38 -12.48 -7.60
N ARG A 765 11.98 -12.15 -8.73
CA ARG A 765 12.77 -10.92 -8.92
C ARG A 765 12.17 -10.07 -10.03
N ASP A 766 12.02 -10.64 -11.23
CA ASP A 766 11.41 -9.96 -12.36
C ASP A 766 9.91 -10.31 -12.43
N LEU A 767 9.11 -9.35 -12.91
CA LEU A 767 7.65 -9.46 -12.92
C LEU A 767 7.09 -8.93 -14.24
N ALA A 768 6.15 -9.67 -14.83
CA ALA A 768 5.39 -9.23 -15.99
C ALA A 768 3.90 -9.52 -15.77
N PHE A 769 3.04 -8.55 -16.08
CA PHE A 769 1.61 -8.68 -15.94
C PHE A 769 0.85 -7.88 -16.99
N THR A 770 -0.35 -8.33 -17.34
CA THR A 770 -1.28 -7.61 -18.21
C THR A 770 -2.47 -7.15 -17.38
N VAL A 771 -2.76 -5.85 -17.42
CA VAL A 771 -3.90 -5.24 -16.74
C VAL A 771 -4.69 -4.36 -17.71
N GLU A 772 -6.01 -4.47 -17.68
CA GLU A 772 -6.93 -3.60 -18.40
C GLU A 772 -7.55 -2.60 -17.42
N GLY A 773 -7.31 -1.30 -17.64
CA GLY A 773 -7.78 -0.24 -16.75
C GLY A 773 -6.89 0.99 -16.81
N GLU A 774 -6.97 1.80 -15.75
CA GLU A 774 -6.18 3.03 -15.57
C GLU A 774 -5.75 3.17 -14.11
N GLY A 775 -4.84 4.09 -13.84
CA GLY A 775 -4.40 4.42 -12.48
C GLY A 775 -3.09 3.74 -12.09
N LYS A 776 -2.87 3.60 -10.78
CA LYS A 776 -1.57 3.22 -10.21
C LYS A 776 -1.56 1.79 -9.70
N VAL A 777 -0.51 1.06 -10.06
CA VAL A 777 -0.16 -0.27 -9.51
C VAL A 777 0.94 -0.08 -8.49
N THR A 778 0.80 -0.69 -7.32
CA THR A 778 1.85 -0.75 -6.30
C THR A 778 2.48 -2.13 -6.31
N VAL A 779 3.80 -2.16 -6.34
CA VAL A 779 4.61 -3.37 -6.37
C VAL A 779 5.62 -3.27 -5.24
N ASP A 780 5.66 -4.31 -4.42
CA ASP A 780 6.79 -4.53 -3.52
C ASP A 780 7.90 -5.20 -4.32
N LEU A 781 9.09 -4.61 -4.35
CA LEU A 781 10.24 -5.12 -5.07
C LEU A 781 11.04 -6.00 -4.13
N LYS A 782 11.54 -7.12 -4.65
CA LYS A 782 12.68 -7.76 -4.01
C LYS A 782 13.81 -6.75 -3.86
N ALA A 783 14.46 -6.71 -2.69
CA ALA A 783 15.58 -5.82 -2.40
C ALA A 783 16.52 -5.64 -3.62
N PRO A 784 16.52 -4.47 -4.30
CA PRO A 784 17.18 -4.34 -5.61
C PRO A 784 18.70 -4.24 -5.50
N GLY A 785 19.23 -4.06 -4.28
CA GLY A 785 20.65 -3.81 -4.07
C GLY A 785 21.09 -2.52 -4.75
N THR A 786 22.13 -2.59 -5.58
CA THR A 786 22.61 -1.47 -6.38
C THR A 786 21.94 -1.41 -7.76
N ASP A 787 21.23 -2.44 -8.22
CA ASP A 787 20.71 -2.52 -9.60
C ASP A 787 19.56 -1.54 -9.87
N TRP A 788 19.47 -1.05 -11.11
CA TRP A 788 18.43 -0.15 -11.57
C TRP A 788 17.14 -0.89 -11.89
N THR A 789 16.04 -0.50 -11.26
CA THR A 789 14.71 -1.00 -11.63
C THR A 789 14.29 -0.40 -12.96
N THR A 790 13.87 -1.23 -13.91
CA THR A 790 13.32 -0.81 -15.19
C THR A 790 11.86 -1.18 -15.30
N VAL A 791 11.05 -0.30 -15.88
CA VAL A 791 9.62 -0.52 -16.12
C VAL A 791 9.31 -0.23 -17.59
N SER A 792 8.54 -1.11 -18.21
CA SER A 792 7.89 -0.89 -19.51
C SER A 792 6.40 -1.17 -19.40
N GLY A 793 5.58 -0.63 -20.32
CA GLY A 793 4.11 -0.76 -20.27
C GLY A 793 3.42 0.15 -19.24
N GLY A 794 4.18 1.02 -18.58
CA GLY A 794 3.73 2.04 -17.64
C GLY A 794 4.88 3.00 -17.34
N THR A 795 4.63 3.98 -16.48
CA THR A 795 5.66 4.95 -16.04
C THR A 795 5.91 4.85 -14.55
N ILE A 796 7.16 4.97 -14.12
CA ILE A 796 7.49 4.99 -12.69
C ILE A 796 6.99 6.31 -12.11
N ALA A 797 5.96 6.24 -11.27
CA ALA A 797 5.43 7.41 -10.57
C ALA A 797 6.27 7.72 -9.32
N SER A 798 6.73 6.69 -8.61
CA SER A 798 7.64 6.81 -7.47
C SER A 798 8.30 5.47 -7.15
N GLN A 799 9.48 5.51 -6.54
CA GLN A 799 10.13 4.36 -5.91
C GLN A 799 10.71 4.81 -4.56
N ILE A 800 10.20 4.25 -3.47
CA ILE A 800 10.65 4.56 -2.10
C ILE A 800 11.07 3.25 -1.44
N GLY A 801 12.38 3.03 -1.34
CA GLY A 801 12.91 1.72 -0.95
C GLY A 801 12.48 0.66 -1.95
N GLU A 802 11.83 -0.37 -1.45
CA GLU A 802 11.31 -1.51 -2.23
C GLU A 802 9.92 -1.25 -2.81
N ILE A 803 9.21 -0.21 -2.36
CA ILE A 803 7.87 0.09 -2.88
C ILE A 803 7.97 0.90 -4.17
N LEU A 804 7.59 0.25 -5.28
CA LEU A 804 7.47 0.84 -6.61
C LEU A 804 6.00 1.14 -6.93
N THR A 805 5.74 2.35 -7.39
CA THR A 805 4.41 2.75 -7.91
C THR A 805 4.51 3.03 -9.40
N ILE A 806 3.71 2.32 -10.19
CA ILE A 806 3.65 2.42 -11.65
C ILE A 806 2.33 3.06 -12.04
N ASP A 807 2.39 4.17 -12.78
CA ASP A 807 1.21 4.79 -13.40
C ASP A 807 1.00 4.19 -14.80
N LEU A 808 -0.15 3.57 -14.99
CA LEU A 808 -0.57 2.96 -16.26
C LEU A 808 -0.99 4.03 -17.28
N GLY A 809 -1.33 5.24 -16.84
CA GLY A 809 -1.92 6.27 -17.68
C GLY A 809 -3.41 6.03 -17.92
N ALA A 810 -3.89 6.37 -19.13
CA ALA A 810 -5.31 6.32 -19.47
C ALA A 810 -5.87 4.89 -19.58
N ILE A 811 -7.20 4.78 -19.53
CA ILE A 811 -7.94 3.50 -19.66
C ILE A 811 -7.48 2.75 -20.92
N GLY A 812 -6.97 1.54 -20.72
CA GLY A 812 -6.50 0.68 -21.80
C GLY A 812 -5.93 -0.64 -21.29
N VAL A 813 -5.41 -1.44 -22.21
CA VAL A 813 -4.67 -2.67 -21.88
C VAL A 813 -3.19 -2.34 -21.79
N HIS A 814 -2.57 -2.71 -20.68
CA HIS A 814 -1.18 -2.40 -20.35
C HIS A 814 -0.41 -3.70 -20.09
N ASP A 815 0.58 -3.97 -20.94
CA ASP A 815 1.52 -5.09 -20.75
C ASP A 815 2.75 -4.57 -20.00
N VAL A 816 2.71 -4.67 -18.67
CA VAL A 816 3.74 -4.15 -17.79
C VAL A 816 4.84 -5.18 -17.59
N LYS A 817 6.10 -4.73 -17.66
CA LYS A 817 7.27 -5.53 -17.25
C LYS A 817 8.15 -4.74 -16.32
N ILE A 818 8.56 -5.38 -15.24
CA ILE A 818 9.50 -4.89 -14.25
C ILE A 818 10.73 -5.79 -14.33
N GLY A 819 11.87 -5.17 -14.58
CA GLY A 819 13.15 -5.84 -14.66
C GLY A 819 14.24 -5.03 -13.94
N HIS A 820 15.47 -5.50 -14.07
CA HIS A 820 16.62 -4.92 -13.41
C HIS A 820 17.78 -4.78 -14.39
N GLU A 821 18.46 -3.63 -14.36
CA GLU A 821 19.69 -3.37 -15.10
C GLU A 821 20.84 -3.24 -14.11
N ALA A 822 21.94 -3.95 -14.36
CA ALA A 822 23.08 -3.96 -13.45
C ALA A 822 23.67 -2.55 -13.27
N ASN A 823 24.03 -2.21 -12.04
CA ASN A 823 24.85 -1.03 -11.80
C ASN A 823 26.29 -1.30 -12.27
N VAL A 824 26.80 -0.45 -13.15
CA VAL A 824 28.16 -0.54 -13.66
C VAL A 824 29.00 0.57 -13.02
N ASP A 825 30.19 0.23 -12.54
CA ASP A 825 31.08 1.23 -11.94
C ASP A 825 31.36 2.39 -12.92
N PRO A 826 31.45 3.64 -12.43
CA PRO A 826 31.90 4.75 -13.26
C PRO A 826 33.34 4.49 -13.70
N VAL A 827 33.74 5.00 -14.86
CA VAL A 827 35.09 4.84 -15.40
C VAL A 827 35.74 6.20 -15.58
N LEU A 828 36.84 6.47 -14.88
CA LEU A 828 37.65 7.67 -15.08
C LEU A 828 38.27 7.64 -16.48
N THR A 829 38.13 8.74 -17.22
CA THR A 829 38.61 8.90 -18.60
C THR A 829 39.72 9.94 -18.73
N SER A 830 39.95 10.76 -17.70
CA SER A 830 41.11 11.66 -17.64
C SER A 830 42.42 10.87 -17.75
N PHE A 831 43.45 11.46 -18.35
CA PHE A 831 44.76 10.82 -18.58
C PHE A 831 44.65 9.46 -19.31
N ALA A 832 43.76 9.37 -20.30
CA ALA A 832 43.46 8.16 -21.09
C ALA A 832 42.88 6.98 -20.27
N GLY A 833 42.34 7.24 -19.09
CA GLY A 833 41.71 6.24 -18.21
C GLY A 833 42.68 5.26 -17.57
N GLY A 834 43.96 5.62 -17.46
CA GLY A 834 44.93 4.81 -16.72
C GLY A 834 44.71 4.89 -15.21
N THR A 835 45.19 3.90 -14.46
CA THR A 835 45.17 3.93 -12.97
C THR A 835 46.08 5.01 -12.39
N THR A 836 46.99 5.56 -13.20
CA THR A 836 47.88 6.66 -12.83
C THR A 836 47.90 7.74 -13.91
N GLY A 837 48.12 8.98 -13.49
CA GLY A 837 48.32 10.14 -14.38
C GLY A 837 49.40 11.06 -13.85
N SER A 838 50.02 11.86 -14.71
CA SER A 838 51.04 12.81 -14.29
C SER A 838 50.89 14.14 -15.02
N LEU A 839 51.12 15.23 -14.31
CA LEU A 839 51.16 16.58 -14.85
C LEU A 839 52.29 17.36 -14.19
N SER A 840 52.87 18.32 -14.92
CA SER A 840 53.77 19.32 -14.33
C SER A 840 53.16 20.70 -14.48
N ILE A 841 53.21 21.49 -13.41
CA ILE A 841 52.80 22.88 -13.42
C ILE A 841 53.92 23.78 -12.89
N ALA A 842 53.97 25.01 -13.40
CA ALA A 842 54.78 26.05 -12.77
C ALA A 842 54.19 26.37 -11.38
N GLU A 843 55.05 26.72 -10.45
CA GLU A 843 54.66 27.27 -9.15
C GLU A 843 53.86 28.58 -9.26
N ASN A 844 53.43 29.14 -8.12
CA ASN A 844 52.65 30.39 -8.03
C ASN A 844 51.23 30.33 -8.64
N GLY A 845 50.82 29.18 -9.21
CA GLY A 845 49.48 28.93 -9.73
C GLY A 845 48.72 27.82 -9.00
N THR A 846 47.40 27.94 -8.86
CA THR A 846 46.57 26.91 -8.22
C THR A 846 45.84 25.98 -9.18
N ALA A 847 45.62 26.40 -10.43
CA ALA A 847 44.84 25.65 -11.40
C ALA A 847 45.59 24.42 -11.92
N LEU A 848 44.91 23.28 -11.99
CA LEU A 848 45.46 22.04 -12.55
C LEU A 848 44.69 21.62 -13.79
N THR A 849 43.80 20.64 -13.64
CA THR A 849 43.08 20.00 -14.73
C THR A 849 41.66 19.65 -14.30
N THR A 850 40.86 19.17 -15.24
CA THR A 850 39.52 18.64 -14.96
C THR A 850 39.54 17.12 -15.03
N ILE A 851 39.15 16.47 -13.94
CA ILE A 851 38.92 15.03 -13.88
C ILE A 851 37.60 14.72 -14.57
N THR A 852 37.60 13.71 -15.43
CA THR A 852 36.42 13.31 -16.18
C THR A 852 36.22 11.81 -16.06
N ALA A 853 34.96 11.39 -15.99
CA ALA A 853 34.55 10.00 -15.98
C ALA A 853 33.30 9.81 -16.85
N THR A 854 33.07 8.58 -17.29
CA THR A 854 31.87 8.13 -17.99
C THR A 854 31.24 6.98 -17.24
N ASP A 855 29.92 6.86 -17.34
CA ASP A 855 29.18 5.77 -16.72
C ASP A 855 28.09 5.29 -17.70
N ALA A 856 27.94 3.98 -17.85
CA ALA A 856 26.99 3.38 -18.78
C ALA A 856 25.53 3.58 -18.33
N ASN A 857 25.30 3.78 -17.04
CA ASN A 857 23.99 3.94 -16.42
C ASN A 857 23.46 5.39 -16.45
N ILE A 858 24.20 6.37 -16.99
CA ILE A 858 23.72 7.77 -17.14
C ILE A 858 22.39 7.85 -17.91
N VAL A 859 22.16 6.94 -18.87
CA VAL A 859 20.89 6.85 -19.63
C VAL A 859 19.67 6.54 -18.76
N TRP A 860 19.89 5.97 -17.57
CA TRP A 860 18.86 5.67 -16.56
C TRP A 860 18.77 6.75 -15.47
N GLY A 861 19.46 7.88 -15.63
CA GLY A 861 19.42 9.03 -14.71
C GLY A 861 20.52 9.06 -13.67
N ASP A 862 21.57 8.23 -13.82
CA ASP A 862 22.73 8.27 -12.94
C ASP A 862 23.53 9.57 -13.05
N SER A 863 24.35 9.87 -12.03
CA SER A 863 25.22 11.04 -11.98
C SER A 863 26.54 10.69 -11.29
N ILE A 864 27.64 11.20 -11.82
CA ILE A 864 28.96 11.01 -11.26
C ILE A 864 29.32 12.20 -10.38
N LYS A 865 29.87 11.94 -9.19
CA LYS A 865 30.49 12.90 -8.30
C LYS A 865 31.98 12.65 -8.16
N TYR A 866 32.74 13.72 -8.00
CA TYR A 866 34.19 13.67 -7.84
C TYR A 866 34.61 14.02 -6.41
N SER A 867 35.63 13.33 -5.90
CA SER A 867 36.21 13.61 -4.59
C SER A 867 37.71 13.29 -4.55
N ILE A 868 38.39 13.73 -3.49
CA ILE A 868 39.79 13.38 -3.23
C ILE A 868 39.81 12.19 -2.27
N GLY A 869 40.51 11.13 -2.66
CA GLY A 869 40.71 9.93 -1.86
C GLY A 869 41.64 10.16 -0.66
N ALA A 870 41.56 9.26 0.33
CA ALA A 870 42.37 9.37 1.54
C ALA A 870 43.85 9.01 1.28
N GLY A 871 44.77 9.82 1.83
CA GLY A 871 46.22 9.58 1.78
C GLY A 871 46.97 10.48 0.79
N GLY A 872 48.31 10.41 0.83
CA GLY A 872 49.18 11.26 0.03
C GLY A 872 49.09 12.74 0.41
N ASP A 873 49.28 13.61 -0.57
CA ASP A 873 49.23 15.07 -0.46
C ASP A 873 47.82 15.64 -0.66
N GLY A 874 46.78 14.81 -0.58
CA GLY A 874 45.40 15.18 -0.90
C GLY A 874 44.87 16.42 -0.16
N ALA A 875 45.39 16.73 1.03
CA ALA A 875 45.04 17.95 1.77
C ALA A 875 45.47 19.25 1.09
N ASN A 876 46.45 19.19 0.18
CA ASN A 876 46.92 20.33 -0.61
C ASN A 876 46.01 20.61 -1.82
N PHE A 877 45.01 19.75 -2.08
CA PHE A 877 44.12 19.86 -3.23
C PHE A 877 42.66 20.07 -2.83
N SER A 878 41.90 20.63 -3.76
CA SER A 878 40.44 20.63 -3.74
C SER A 878 39.91 20.22 -5.10
N ILE A 879 38.79 19.50 -5.12
CA ILE A 879 38.08 19.12 -6.33
C ILE A 879 36.64 19.57 -6.26
N ASP A 880 36.13 20.14 -7.34
CA ASP A 880 34.72 20.44 -7.46
C ASP A 880 33.93 19.15 -7.73
N ALA A 881 32.99 18.83 -6.84
CA ALA A 881 32.31 17.54 -6.85
C ALA A 881 31.40 17.30 -8.06
N THR A 882 31.03 18.34 -8.81
CA THR A 882 30.13 18.22 -9.98
C THR A 882 30.89 18.35 -11.29
N THR A 883 31.83 19.30 -11.35
CA THR A 883 32.56 19.63 -12.58
C THR A 883 33.87 18.87 -12.71
N GLY A 884 34.38 18.26 -11.64
CA GLY A 884 35.64 17.52 -11.61
C GLY A 884 36.89 18.41 -11.66
N VAL A 885 36.75 19.74 -11.55
CA VAL A 885 37.89 20.68 -11.59
C VAL A 885 38.76 20.47 -10.35
N LEU A 886 40.00 20.05 -10.58
CA LEU A 886 41.02 19.84 -9.56
C LEU A 886 41.94 21.07 -9.50
N LYS A 887 42.28 21.51 -8.29
CA LYS A 887 43.20 22.63 -8.05
C LYS A 887 43.96 22.45 -6.73
N PHE A 888 45.10 23.12 -6.61
CA PHE A 888 45.72 23.34 -5.32
C PHE A 888 44.87 24.27 -4.44
N VAL A 889 44.88 24.04 -3.13
CA VAL A 889 44.24 24.92 -2.14
C VAL A 889 45.04 26.22 -1.98
N THR A 890 46.36 26.10 -1.91
CA THR A 890 47.34 27.20 -1.85
C THR A 890 48.32 27.02 -3.01
N ALA A 891 48.71 28.11 -3.67
CA ALA A 891 49.71 28.02 -4.74
C ALA A 891 50.99 27.36 -4.20
N PRO A 892 51.55 26.35 -4.87
CA PRO A 892 52.81 25.76 -4.47
C PRO A 892 53.95 26.73 -4.77
N ASP A 893 55.02 26.61 -3.99
CA ASP A 893 56.26 27.38 -4.02
C ASP A 893 57.39 26.33 -4.11
N PHE A 894 58.23 26.43 -5.14
CA PHE A 894 59.23 25.42 -5.49
C PHE A 894 60.40 25.43 -4.50
N GLU A 895 60.74 26.59 -3.96
CA GLU A 895 61.80 26.84 -2.99
C GLU A 895 61.36 26.40 -1.58
N ALA A 896 60.05 26.42 -1.31
CA ALA A 896 59.42 26.01 -0.05
C ALA A 896 58.34 24.91 -0.22
N PRO A 897 58.72 23.69 -0.64
CA PRO A 897 57.78 22.60 -0.89
C PRO A 897 56.95 22.22 0.35
N THR A 898 55.65 22.04 0.12
CA THR A 898 54.65 21.68 1.15
C THR A 898 54.13 20.25 1.00
N ASP A 899 54.59 19.50 -0.01
CA ASP A 899 54.36 18.06 -0.11
C ASP A 899 55.03 17.32 1.07
N ALA A 900 54.52 16.12 1.35
CA ALA A 900 54.88 15.37 2.54
C ALA A 900 56.38 15.03 2.63
N ASN A 901 57.04 14.85 1.49
CA ASN A 901 58.45 14.45 1.37
C ASN A 901 59.38 15.59 0.90
N ARG A 902 58.83 16.76 0.61
CA ARG A 902 59.53 17.97 0.18
C ARG A 902 60.35 17.80 -1.08
N ASP A 903 59.83 17.06 -2.07
CA ASP A 903 60.50 16.80 -3.34
C ASP A 903 59.84 17.48 -4.54
N ASN A 904 58.88 18.38 -4.31
CA ASN A 904 58.10 19.08 -5.33
C ASN A 904 57.22 18.15 -6.19
N ILE A 905 56.97 16.92 -5.74
CA ILE A 905 56.12 15.94 -6.43
C ILE A 905 54.94 15.54 -5.53
N TYR A 906 53.77 16.09 -5.83
CA TYR A 906 52.57 15.88 -5.05
C TYR A 906 51.75 14.69 -5.54
N GLY A 907 51.45 13.74 -4.67
CA GLY A 907 50.57 12.60 -4.95
C GLY A 907 49.13 12.84 -4.50
N VAL A 908 48.16 12.81 -5.41
CA VAL A 908 46.73 12.93 -5.09
C VAL A 908 45.91 11.83 -5.76
N THR A 909 45.08 11.14 -5.00
CA THR A 909 44.12 10.16 -5.57
C THR A 909 42.78 10.85 -5.76
N VAL A 910 42.23 10.78 -6.97
CA VAL A 910 40.89 11.27 -7.30
C VAL A 910 39.93 10.09 -7.41
N VAL A 911 38.69 10.29 -6.97
CA VAL A 911 37.65 9.27 -6.93
C VAL A 911 36.44 9.79 -7.70
N ALA A 912 35.98 9.02 -8.68
CA ALA A 912 34.67 9.17 -9.28
C ALA A 912 33.71 8.21 -8.56
N THR A 913 32.53 8.69 -8.19
CA THR A 913 31.50 7.90 -7.50
C THR A 913 30.16 8.12 -8.20
N ASP A 914 29.47 7.06 -8.57
CA ASP A 914 28.11 7.15 -9.12
C ASP A 914 27.09 7.48 -8.02
N ALA A 915 25.80 7.61 -8.38
CA ALA A 915 24.76 7.92 -7.40
C ALA A 915 24.46 6.75 -6.44
N ARG A 916 24.95 5.53 -6.72
CA ARG A 916 24.66 4.29 -5.98
C ARG A 916 25.86 3.78 -5.17
N GLY A 917 26.97 4.51 -5.17
CA GLY A 917 28.15 4.29 -4.36
C GLY A 917 29.23 3.43 -5.01
N ALA A 918 29.10 3.05 -6.29
CA ALA A 918 30.19 2.43 -7.02
C ALA A 918 31.26 3.48 -7.34
N ILE A 919 32.53 3.07 -7.32
CA ILE A 919 33.66 3.99 -7.41
C ILE A 919 34.71 3.53 -8.41
N ASP A 920 35.40 4.49 -9.00
CA ASP A 920 36.68 4.30 -9.67
C ASP A 920 37.70 5.35 -9.19
N THR A 921 38.97 4.96 -9.19
CA THR A 921 40.05 5.75 -8.58
C THR A 921 41.25 5.88 -9.51
N GLN A 922 41.84 7.07 -9.55
CA GLN A 922 43.06 7.36 -10.32
C GLN A 922 44.04 8.13 -9.44
N THR A 923 45.29 7.66 -9.35
CA THR A 923 46.35 8.36 -8.62
C THR A 923 47.12 9.29 -9.55
N LEU A 924 47.20 10.57 -9.19
CA LEU A 924 47.88 11.61 -9.95
C LEU A 924 49.17 12.03 -9.25
N THR A 925 50.20 12.22 -10.05
CA THR A 925 51.49 12.77 -9.64
C THR A 925 51.66 14.15 -10.27
N ILE A 926 51.69 15.20 -9.44
CA ILE A 926 51.78 16.59 -9.86
C ILE A 926 53.17 17.12 -9.51
N GLY A 927 54.02 17.31 -10.51
CA GLY A 927 55.32 17.95 -10.34
C GLY A 927 55.20 19.47 -10.38
N VAL A 928 55.79 20.16 -9.42
CA VAL A 928 55.92 21.63 -9.41
C VAL A 928 57.28 22.00 -9.99
N THR A 929 57.34 23.02 -10.85
CA THR A 929 58.57 23.52 -11.46
C THR A 929 58.82 24.99 -11.13
N ASP A 930 60.09 25.30 -10.87
CA ASP A 930 60.68 26.62 -10.62
C ASP A 930 60.34 27.68 -11.70
N VAL A 931 60.10 28.92 -11.28
CA VAL A 931 59.94 30.13 -12.10
C VAL A 931 61.10 31.11 -11.85
N VAL A 932 61.90 31.36 -12.89
CA VAL A 932 63.06 32.27 -12.83
C VAL A 932 62.67 33.76 -12.66
N GLY A 933 63.44 34.50 -11.85
CA GLY A 933 63.34 35.95 -11.66
C GLY A 933 63.65 36.82 -12.88
N ILE A 934 63.51 38.14 -12.73
CA ILE A 934 63.52 39.14 -13.81
C ILE A 934 64.79 40.00 -13.83
N THR A 935 65.14 40.46 -15.03
CA THR A 935 66.15 41.53 -15.23
C THR A 935 65.48 42.74 -15.87
N LYS A 936 65.62 43.91 -15.25
CA LYS A 936 64.98 45.13 -15.73
C LYS A 936 65.90 46.33 -15.63
N THR A 937 66.04 47.04 -16.75
CA THR A 937 66.85 48.25 -16.87
C THR A 937 65.93 49.45 -17.15
N GLY A 938 66.13 50.52 -16.39
CA GLY A 938 65.47 51.82 -16.48
C GLY A 938 65.94 52.62 -17.68
N THR A 939 65.47 53.87 -17.77
CA THR A 939 65.77 54.76 -18.90
C THR A 939 66.60 55.96 -18.47
N ILE A 940 66.33 57.14 -19.04
CA ILE A 940 67.02 58.39 -18.70
C ILE A 940 66.16 59.32 -17.82
N PHE A 941 65.02 58.81 -17.32
CA PHE A 941 64.05 59.54 -16.53
C PHE A 941 63.85 58.86 -15.18
N SER A 942 63.44 59.62 -14.18
CA SER A 942 63.01 59.08 -12.89
C SER A 942 61.86 58.07 -13.01
N GLU A 943 62.09 56.86 -12.50
CA GLU A 943 61.21 55.71 -12.61
C GLU A 943 61.03 54.98 -11.26
N THR A 944 60.02 54.11 -11.22
CA THR A 944 59.88 53.12 -10.14
C THR A 944 59.93 51.73 -10.75
N ILE A 945 60.93 50.96 -10.35
CA ILE A 945 61.22 49.62 -10.84
C ILE A 945 61.00 48.65 -9.69
N ASN A 946 60.02 47.76 -9.83
CA ASN A 946 59.74 46.71 -8.86
C ASN A 946 60.17 45.35 -9.44
N GLY A 947 60.85 44.57 -8.60
CA GLY A 947 61.13 43.16 -8.77
C GLY A 947 59.93 42.27 -8.44
N THR A 948 60.25 41.04 -8.05
CA THR A 948 59.40 39.88 -7.76
C THR A 948 59.88 39.25 -6.45
N SER A 949 59.37 38.07 -6.10
CA SER A 949 59.88 37.31 -4.95
C SER A 949 61.13 36.47 -5.27
N GLU A 950 61.59 36.53 -6.52
CA GLU A 950 62.70 35.75 -7.03
C GLU A 950 63.97 36.59 -7.15
N GLN A 951 65.13 35.95 -7.32
CA GLN A 951 66.39 36.66 -7.57
C GLN A 951 66.33 37.55 -8.82
N ASP A 952 66.34 38.86 -8.60
CA ASP A 952 66.18 39.87 -9.63
C ASP A 952 67.46 40.70 -9.86
N VAL A 953 67.54 41.29 -11.05
CA VAL A 953 68.57 42.27 -11.41
C VAL A 953 67.89 43.55 -11.90
N LEU A 954 67.93 44.60 -11.09
CA LEU A 954 67.30 45.89 -11.35
C LEU A 954 68.36 46.97 -11.54
N ASP A 955 68.24 47.75 -12.60
CA ASP A 955 69.17 48.83 -12.96
C ASP A 955 68.35 50.09 -13.27
N GLY A 956 68.55 51.20 -12.56
CA GLY A 956 67.84 52.48 -12.74
C GLY A 956 68.37 53.32 -13.89
N SER A 957 69.63 53.13 -14.26
CA SER A 957 70.32 53.85 -15.34
C SER A 957 70.49 55.36 -15.07
N TRP A 958 69.70 56.26 -15.66
CA TRP A 958 69.79 57.70 -15.33
C TRP A 958 68.42 58.21 -14.88
N GLY A 959 68.42 59.09 -13.90
CA GLY A 959 67.19 59.58 -13.31
C GLY A 959 67.33 59.64 -11.80
N ASN A 960 66.28 60.08 -11.13
CA ASN A 960 66.15 59.84 -9.68
C ASN A 960 65.16 58.69 -9.53
N ASP A 961 65.65 57.48 -9.38
CA ASP A 961 64.91 56.23 -9.50
C ASP A 961 64.57 55.61 -8.15
N VAL A 962 63.50 54.81 -8.13
CA VAL A 962 63.11 53.99 -6.98
C VAL A 962 63.14 52.52 -7.39
N LEU A 963 64.09 51.75 -6.87
CA LEU A 963 64.24 50.32 -7.14
C LEU A 963 63.81 49.53 -5.90
N ASN A 964 62.87 48.60 -6.07
CA ASN A 964 62.41 47.69 -5.01
C ASN A 964 62.64 46.24 -5.44
N GLY A 965 63.53 45.50 -4.76
CA GLY A 965 63.81 44.08 -5.02
C GLY A 965 62.65 43.17 -4.61
N LEU A 966 62.14 43.40 -3.39
CA LEU A 966 61.07 42.66 -2.71
C LEU A 966 61.57 41.39 -2.01
N GLY A 967 61.61 40.25 -2.68
CA GLY A 967 62.09 39.00 -2.08
C GLY A 967 63.05 38.31 -3.05
N GLY A 968 63.95 37.49 -2.54
CA GLY A 968 65.02 36.89 -3.35
C GLY A 968 66.36 37.57 -3.06
N ASN A 969 67.46 37.01 -3.59
CA ASN A 969 68.79 37.61 -3.41
C ASN A 969 69.07 38.55 -4.60
N ASP A 970 68.73 39.82 -4.45
CA ASP A 970 68.61 40.76 -5.55
C ASP A 970 69.89 41.57 -5.80
N ARG A 971 70.01 42.07 -7.02
CA ARG A 971 71.02 43.05 -7.40
C ARG A 971 70.38 44.33 -7.91
N LEU A 972 70.47 45.40 -7.14
CA LEU A 972 69.92 46.71 -7.45
C LEU A 972 71.04 47.71 -7.74
N ILE A 973 70.92 48.44 -8.85
CA ILE A 973 71.89 49.45 -9.31
C ILE A 973 71.12 50.75 -9.58
N GLY A 974 71.36 51.83 -8.84
CA GLY A 974 70.70 53.13 -9.01
C GLY A 974 71.11 53.80 -10.30
N GLY A 975 72.41 54.11 -10.42
CA GLY A 975 72.99 54.67 -11.63
C GLY A 975 73.35 56.15 -11.47
N LEU A 976 72.83 57.02 -12.33
CA LEU A 976 73.09 58.46 -12.27
C LEU A 976 71.85 59.22 -11.79
N GLY A 977 71.99 59.95 -10.68
CA GLY A 977 70.98 60.82 -10.09
C GLY A 977 70.76 60.44 -8.64
N ASN A 978 69.73 60.99 -8.00
CA ASN A 978 69.47 60.72 -6.58
C ASN A 978 68.45 59.59 -6.44
N ASP A 979 68.94 58.39 -6.18
CA ASP A 979 68.17 57.16 -6.23
C ASP A 979 67.73 56.67 -4.84
N THR A 980 66.71 55.82 -4.82
CA THR A 980 66.24 55.10 -3.63
C THR A 980 66.17 53.62 -3.93
N LEU A 981 67.04 52.83 -3.30
CA LEU A 981 67.13 51.38 -3.49
C LEU A 981 66.67 50.67 -2.22
N ASN A 982 65.78 49.70 -2.38
CA ASN A 982 65.27 48.85 -1.30
C ASN A 982 65.41 47.38 -1.71
N GLY A 983 66.30 46.64 -1.05
CA GLY A 983 66.55 45.22 -1.33
C GLY A 983 65.33 44.37 -0.99
N GLY A 984 64.95 44.37 0.28
CA GLY A 984 63.77 43.64 0.74
C GLY A 984 64.20 42.42 1.55
N ALA A 985 63.73 41.23 1.20
CA ALA A 985 64.05 40.00 1.90
C ALA A 985 64.99 39.10 1.08
N GLY A 986 66.19 38.86 1.57
CA GLY A 986 67.23 38.09 0.91
C GLY A 986 68.58 38.76 1.10
N ASN A 987 69.66 38.13 0.63
CA ASN A 987 70.99 38.73 0.70
C ASN A 987 71.23 39.54 -0.56
N ASP A 988 71.05 40.85 -0.45
CA ASP A 988 70.97 41.75 -1.58
C ASP A 988 72.29 42.50 -1.82
N THR A 989 72.48 42.95 -3.05
CA THR A 989 73.58 43.85 -3.43
C THR A 989 73.01 45.14 -4.00
N LEU A 990 73.16 46.22 -3.26
CA LEU A 990 72.67 47.55 -3.62
C LEU A 990 73.84 48.48 -3.95
N ILE A 991 73.76 49.15 -5.11
CA ILE A 991 74.78 50.08 -5.60
C ILE A 991 74.08 51.39 -5.97
N GLY A 992 74.30 52.48 -5.23
CA GLY A 992 73.68 53.79 -5.46
C GLY A 992 74.16 54.40 -6.77
N GLY A 993 75.45 54.72 -6.86
CA GLY A 993 76.05 55.23 -8.09
C GLY A 993 76.49 56.68 -7.93
N ASN A 994 76.08 57.58 -8.83
CA ASN A 994 76.41 59.00 -8.71
C ASN A 994 75.17 59.77 -8.26
N GLY A 995 75.26 60.47 -7.13
CA GLY A 995 74.20 61.33 -6.66
C GLY A 995 73.98 61.15 -5.18
N ARG A 996 72.89 61.70 -4.64
CA ARG A 996 72.57 61.51 -3.22
C ARG A 996 71.56 60.41 -3.06
N ASP A 997 72.05 59.23 -2.77
CA ASP A 997 71.28 58.01 -2.80
C ASP A 997 70.81 57.58 -1.41
N VAL A 998 69.70 56.86 -1.38
CA VAL A 998 69.15 56.24 -0.18
C VAL A 998 69.07 54.74 -0.40
N LEU A 999 69.89 53.97 0.29
CA LEU A 999 69.95 52.51 0.19
C LEU A 999 69.44 51.88 1.48
N SER A 1000 68.58 50.87 1.33
CA SER A 1000 68.06 50.03 2.42
C SER A 1000 68.21 48.56 2.03
N GLY A 1001 69.06 47.82 2.73
CA GLY A 1001 69.26 46.38 2.50
C GLY A 1001 68.00 45.58 2.79
N GLY A 1002 67.56 45.57 4.04
CA GLY A 1002 66.33 44.92 4.45
C GLY A 1002 66.59 43.72 5.35
N ASP A 1003 65.93 42.59 5.13
CA ASP A 1003 66.17 41.35 5.86
C ASP A 1003 67.17 40.48 5.09
N GLY A 1004 68.33 40.16 5.67
CA GLY A 1004 69.38 39.37 5.02
C GLY A 1004 70.75 39.98 5.21
N ASN A 1005 71.81 39.31 4.74
CA ASN A 1005 73.17 39.85 4.85
C ASN A 1005 73.50 40.63 3.57
N ASP A 1006 73.44 41.96 3.64
CA ASP A 1006 73.43 42.80 2.45
C ASP A 1006 74.79 43.46 2.18
N ILE A 1007 75.02 43.81 0.92
CA ILE A 1007 76.16 44.62 0.48
C ILE A 1007 75.64 45.94 -0.05
N LEU A 1008 75.98 47.04 0.63
CA LEU A 1008 75.58 48.39 0.26
C LEU A 1008 76.81 49.20 -0.17
N ILE A 1009 76.74 49.78 -1.37
CA ILE A 1009 77.75 50.68 -1.95
C ILE A 1009 77.03 51.98 -2.30
N GLY A 1010 77.29 53.05 -1.55
CA GLY A 1010 76.69 54.38 -1.80
C GLY A 1010 77.13 54.93 -3.16
N GLY A 1011 78.43 55.14 -3.33
CA GLY A 1011 79.02 55.65 -4.56
C GLY A 1011 79.54 57.07 -4.39
N ASP A 1012 79.41 57.89 -5.41
CA ASP A 1012 79.84 59.29 -5.39
C ASP A 1012 78.75 60.20 -4.82
N ASP A 1013 79.16 61.25 -4.07
CA ASP A 1013 78.35 62.32 -3.45
C ASP A 1013 77.96 62.11 -1.97
N LEU A 1014 76.68 62.10 -1.58
CA LEU A 1014 76.31 61.98 -0.15
C LEU A 1014 75.14 61.04 -0.03
N ASP A 1015 75.46 59.87 0.52
CA ASP A 1015 74.54 58.76 0.56
C ASP A 1015 74.08 58.45 1.98
N MET A 1016 72.90 57.87 2.05
CA MET A 1016 72.31 57.37 3.28
C MET A 1016 72.06 55.87 3.15
N MET A 1017 72.80 55.07 3.91
CA MET A 1017 72.74 53.61 3.87
C MET A 1017 72.16 53.05 5.17
N THR A 1018 71.29 52.06 5.03
CA THR A 1018 70.65 51.33 6.14
C THR A 1018 70.78 49.84 5.84
N GLY A 1019 71.46 49.10 6.70
CA GLY A 1019 71.71 47.66 6.48
C GLY A 1019 70.43 46.86 6.70
N GLY A 1020 69.76 47.10 7.82
CA GLY A 1020 68.59 46.33 8.22
C GLY A 1020 68.97 45.15 9.12
N ALA A 1021 68.33 44.00 8.89
CA ALA A 1021 68.47 42.81 9.71
C ALA A 1021 69.41 41.78 9.06
N GLY A 1022 70.67 41.78 9.46
CA GLY A 1022 71.63 40.77 9.05
C GLY A 1022 73.03 41.22 9.37
N ALA A 1023 74.04 40.52 8.85
CA ALA A 1023 75.43 40.93 8.97
C ALA A 1023 75.84 41.66 7.68
N ASP A 1024 75.76 42.99 7.72
CA ASP A 1024 75.80 43.80 6.51
C ASP A 1024 77.19 44.38 6.23
N ILE A 1025 77.46 44.64 4.97
CA ILE A 1025 78.73 45.20 4.50
C ILE A 1025 78.46 46.55 3.83
N PHE A 1026 78.96 47.62 4.44
CA PHE A 1026 78.97 48.97 3.87
C PHE A 1026 80.31 49.21 3.20
N ARG A 1027 80.36 49.19 1.87
CA ARG A 1027 81.61 49.26 1.10
C ARG A 1027 81.82 50.63 0.49
N PHE A 1028 83.04 51.14 0.68
CA PHE A 1028 83.53 52.37 0.09
C PHE A 1028 84.66 52.01 -0.88
N GLU A 1029 84.47 52.35 -2.15
CA GLU A 1029 85.32 51.90 -3.24
C GLU A 1029 86.38 52.93 -3.63
N ALA A 1030 86.15 54.21 -3.36
CA ALA A 1030 87.15 55.26 -3.54
C ALA A 1030 87.13 56.30 -2.40
N ARG A 1031 88.22 57.08 -2.32
CA ARG A 1031 88.31 58.21 -1.37
C ARG A 1031 87.27 59.32 -1.64
N GLY A 1032 86.74 59.35 -2.86
CA GLY A 1032 85.79 60.36 -3.34
C GLY A 1032 84.40 60.16 -2.76
N ASP A 1033 84.09 58.92 -2.40
CA ASP A 1033 82.80 58.47 -1.91
C ASP A 1033 82.40 59.25 -0.65
N SER A 1034 83.34 59.58 0.25
CA SER A 1034 82.99 60.30 1.48
C SER A 1034 84.05 61.29 1.98
N LEU A 1035 84.05 62.53 1.45
CA LEU A 1035 85.06 63.56 1.73
C LEU A 1035 84.94 64.23 3.11
N ALA A 1036 86.07 64.71 3.66
CA ALA A 1036 86.11 65.34 4.98
C ALA A 1036 85.28 66.66 5.08
N SER A 1037 84.38 66.68 6.06
CA SER A 1037 83.69 67.85 6.66
C SER A 1037 82.52 68.56 5.93
N ALA A 1038 82.10 68.16 4.71
CA ALA A 1038 80.85 68.71 4.11
C ALA A 1038 79.99 67.75 3.27
N SER A 1039 80.54 66.67 2.71
CA SER A 1039 79.81 65.65 1.94
C SER A 1039 80.27 64.28 2.43
N ARG A 1040 79.72 63.81 3.56
CA ARG A 1040 80.04 62.51 4.13
C ARG A 1040 78.83 61.60 4.06
N ASP A 1041 79.06 60.34 3.78
CA ASP A 1041 78.02 59.32 3.80
C ASP A 1041 77.61 58.98 5.23
N VAL A 1042 76.36 58.58 5.35
CA VAL A 1042 75.72 58.26 6.61
C VAL A 1042 75.22 56.83 6.60
N ILE A 1043 75.77 56.01 7.50
CA ILE A 1043 75.23 54.70 7.86
C ILE A 1043 74.28 54.91 9.05
N THR A 1044 73.02 54.52 8.90
CA THR A 1044 71.97 54.92 9.86
C THR A 1044 71.75 53.95 11.03
N ASP A 1045 72.17 52.69 10.88
CA ASP A 1045 71.83 51.60 11.82
C ASP A 1045 72.97 50.60 12.11
N PHE A 1046 74.22 50.97 11.83
CA PHE A 1046 75.40 50.11 12.00
C PHE A 1046 75.43 49.35 13.35
N THR A 1047 75.52 48.02 13.29
CA THR A 1047 75.57 47.12 14.43
C THR A 1047 76.99 46.60 14.66
N VAL A 1048 77.64 47.09 15.72
CA VAL A 1048 79.03 46.72 16.08
C VAL A 1048 79.19 45.20 16.28
N GLY A 1049 80.23 44.61 15.67
CA GLY A 1049 80.54 43.19 15.76
C GLY A 1049 79.70 42.26 14.88
N GLN A 1050 78.71 42.79 14.17
CA GLN A 1050 77.89 42.09 13.18
C GLN A 1050 78.12 42.69 11.79
N ASP A 1051 77.99 44.00 11.68
CA ASP A 1051 78.20 44.74 10.43
C ASP A 1051 79.68 45.10 10.23
N LYS A 1052 80.02 45.37 8.97
CA LYS A 1052 81.40 45.65 8.54
C LYS A 1052 81.42 46.89 7.66
N ILE A 1053 82.38 47.78 7.91
CA ILE A 1053 82.75 48.83 6.95
C ILE A 1053 83.91 48.30 6.10
N ASP A 1054 83.69 48.15 4.81
CA ASP A 1054 84.71 47.70 3.86
C ASP A 1054 85.42 48.89 3.22
N LEU A 1055 86.70 49.05 3.56
CA LEU A 1055 87.59 50.08 3.03
C LEU A 1055 88.73 49.48 2.20
N SER A 1056 88.68 48.17 1.92
CA SER A 1056 89.79 47.43 1.30
C SER A 1056 90.14 47.89 -0.12
N MET A 1057 89.22 48.63 -0.75
CA MET A 1057 89.38 49.21 -2.09
C MET A 1057 90.04 50.60 -2.06
N ILE A 1058 90.15 51.23 -0.89
CA ILE A 1058 90.80 52.53 -0.72
C ILE A 1058 92.28 52.31 -0.36
N ASP A 1059 93.18 52.82 -1.20
CA ASP A 1059 94.61 52.79 -0.90
C ASP A 1059 94.94 53.69 0.31
N ALA A 1060 95.36 53.04 1.40
CA ALA A 1060 95.66 53.70 2.65
C ALA A 1060 96.88 54.64 2.60
N ASN A 1061 97.74 54.60 1.56
CA ASN A 1061 98.88 55.51 1.46
C ASN A 1061 99.21 55.94 0.03
N THR A 1062 98.79 57.16 -0.34
CA THR A 1062 98.93 57.67 -1.70
C THR A 1062 100.28 58.35 -2.01
N SER A 1063 101.33 58.11 -1.21
CA SER A 1063 102.65 58.71 -1.48
C SER A 1063 103.27 58.20 -2.78
N LEU A 1064 103.94 59.08 -3.54
CA LEU A 1064 104.61 58.77 -4.82
C LEU A 1064 105.60 57.59 -4.80
N PHE A 1065 105.98 57.08 -3.62
CA PHE A 1065 106.97 56.01 -3.42
C PHE A 1065 106.39 54.69 -2.89
N ALA A 1066 105.11 54.65 -2.49
CA ALA A 1066 104.38 53.42 -2.22
C ALA A 1066 103.60 53.02 -3.48
N ARG A 1067 103.65 51.76 -3.90
CA ARG A 1067 102.89 51.26 -5.05
C ARG A 1067 102.13 50.00 -4.65
N GLY A 1068 100.81 50.02 -4.82
CA GLY A 1068 99.87 48.95 -4.49
C GLY A 1068 98.81 49.43 -3.50
N ASP A 1069 97.77 48.65 -3.26
CA ASP A 1069 96.72 48.99 -2.29
C ASP A 1069 97.23 48.65 -0.88
N GLN A 1070 97.52 49.67 -0.06
CA GLN A 1070 97.87 49.46 1.34
C GLN A 1070 96.64 49.42 2.23
N ALA A 1071 96.72 48.59 3.28
CA ALA A 1071 95.68 48.47 4.29
C ALA A 1071 95.74 49.58 5.35
N PHE A 1072 94.58 49.97 5.89
CA PHE A 1072 94.51 50.90 7.01
C PHE A 1072 94.90 50.25 8.34
N SER A 1073 95.55 51.02 9.22
CA SER A 1073 95.78 50.66 10.61
C SER A 1073 94.85 51.46 11.51
N PHE A 1074 93.95 50.77 12.21
CA PHE A 1074 93.06 51.41 13.18
C PHE A 1074 93.81 51.84 14.45
N ILE A 1075 93.80 53.13 14.75
CA ILE A 1075 94.53 53.76 15.87
C ILE A 1075 93.62 54.14 17.04
N GLY A 1076 92.32 53.82 16.98
CA GLY A 1076 91.35 53.99 18.07
C GLY A 1076 90.64 55.36 18.11
N THR A 1077 90.06 55.69 19.26
CA THR A 1077 89.17 56.86 19.42
C THR A 1077 89.93 58.16 19.62
N SER A 1078 89.62 59.19 18.83
CA SER A 1078 90.15 60.56 18.94
C SER A 1078 91.67 60.66 18.96
N ALA A 1079 92.37 59.64 18.47
CA ALA A 1079 93.82 59.61 18.34
C ALA A 1079 94.28 60.62 17.29
N ARG A 1080 95.47 61.21 17.46
CA ARG A 1080 96.05 62.08 16.43
C ARG A 1080 96.68 61.22 15.34
N PHE A 1081 96.42 61.54 14.08
CA PHE A 1081 97.16 60.93 12.98
C PHE A 1081 98.64 61.30 13.09
N THR A 1082 99.50 60.29 12.94
CA THR A 1082 100.96 60.40 13.05
C THR A 1082 101.67 59.89 11.80
N ALA A 1083 100.96 59.19 10.93
CA ALA A 1083 101.41 58.69 9.64
C ALA A 1083 100.21 58.48 8.70
N PRO A 1084 100.43 58.44 7.36
CA PRO A 1084 99.43 57.94 6.41
C PRO A 1084 99.04 56.49 6.72
N GLY A 1085 97.87 56.09 6.24
CA GLY A 1085 97.30 54.75 6.41
C GLY A 1085 96.74 54.49 7.79
N GLN A 1086 96.29 55.54 8.48
CA GLN A 1086 95.71 55.43 9.82
C GLN A 1086 94.22 55.73 9.79
N LEU A 1087 93.45 54.92 10.51
CA LEU A 1087 92.01 55.07 10.69
C LEU A 1087 91.71 55.34 12.16
N ARG A 1088 90.87 56.33 12.43
CA ARG A 1088 90.38 56.63 13.79
C ARG A 1088 88.88 56.81 13.76
N TYR A 1089 88.28 56.97 14.92
CA TYR A 1089 86.93 57.53 14.99
C TYR A 1089 86.80 58.56 16.10
N SER A 1090 85.79 59.42 15.99
CA SER A 1090 85.45 60.41 17.01
C SER A 1090 83.95 60.56 17.15
N TYR A 1091 83.47 60.95 18.33
CA TYR A 1091 82.05 61.29 18.51
C TYR A 1091 81.82 62.75 18.15
N GLN A 1092 80.92 63.00 17.22
CA GLN A 1092 80.57 64.34 16.75
C GLN A 1092 79.06 64.58 16.87
N MET A 1093 78.69 65.77 17.29
CA MET A 1093 77.31 66.26 17.21
C MET A 1093 77.14 67.04 15.92
N ILE A 1094 76.37 66.51 14.98
CA ILE A 1094 76.13 67.14 13.67
C ILE A 1094 74.62 67.35 13.53
N GLY A 1095 74.19 68.60 13.33
CA GLY A 1095 72.77 68.92 13.19
C GLY A 1095 71.88 68.55 14.39
N GLY A 1096 72.45 68.40 15.59
CA GLY A 1096 71.73 68.01 16.81
C GLY A 1096 71.57 66.50 17.01
N LYS A 1097 72.16 65.66 16.14
CA LYS A 1097 72.22 64.21 16.28
C LYS A 1097 73.64 63.75 16.60
N GLU A 1098 73.75 62.67 17.38
CA GLU A 1098 75.02 62.03 17.71
C GLU A 1098 75.48 61.16 16.56
N PHE A 1099 76.76 61.28 16.19
CA PHE A 1099 77.41 60.43 15.20
C PHE A 1099 78.76 59.93 15.72
N THR A 1100 79.07 58.70 15.36
CA THR A 1100 80.43 58.15 15.39
C THR A 1100 81.01 58.39 14.02
N VAL A 1101 82.03 59.24 13.94
CA VAL A 1101 82.64 59.63 12.68
C VAL A 1101 83.95 58.89 12.55
N VAL A 1102 83.97 57.92 11.64
CA VAL A 1102 85.19 57.24 11.20
C VAL A 1102 85.94 58.20 10.29
N GLU A 1103 87.22 58.39 10.53
CA GLU A 1103 88.08 59.30 9.81
C GLU A 1103 89.35 58.57 9.40
N GLY A 1104 89.71 58.63 8.12
CA GLY A 1104 90.94 58.04 7.58
C GLY A 1104 91.89 59.10 7.06
N ASN A 1105 93.19 58.87 7.25
CA ASN A 1105 94.27 59.69 6.71
C ASN A 1105 95.15 58.84 5.79
N ILE A 1106 95.28 59.26 4.54
CA ILE A 1106 96.02 58.58 3.47
C ILE A 1106 97.26 59.36 3.03
N ASP A 1107 97.48 60.57 3.57
CA ASP A 1107 98.63 61.41 3.24
C ASP A 1107 99.47 61.81 4.47
N SER A 1108 100.49 62.64 4.26
CA SER A 1108 101.38 63.08 5.35
C SER A 1108 100.81 64.23 6.20
N GLY A 1109 99.61 64.70 5.87
CA GLY A 1109 98.86 65.73 6.57
C GLY A 1109 98.37 65.25 7.95
N ALA A 1110 97.99 66.22 8.78
CA ALA A 1110 97.44 65.95 10.11
C ALA A 1110 95.90 65.94 10.15
N GLY A 1111 95.26 66.15 9.00
CA GLY A 1111 93.80 66.11 8.82
C GLY A 1111 93.30 64.71 8.45
N ALA A 1112 91.99 64.53 8.45
CA ALA A 1112 91.36 63.38 7.82
C ALA A 1112 91.16 63.68 6.33
N ASP A 1113 91.38 62.70 5.47
CA ASP A 1113 91.16 62.80 4.03
C ASP A 1113 89.74 62.39 3.64
N PHE A 1114 89.19 61.39 4.32
CA PHE A 1114 87.80 60.96 4.19
C PHE A 1114 87.18 60.76 5.57
N SER A 1115 85.86 60.85 5.64
CA SER A 1115 85.13 60.61 6.88
C SER A 1115 83.79 59.97 6.61
N ILE A 1116 83.40 58.95 7.36
CA ILE A 1116 82.10 58.26 7.27
C ILE A 1116 81.36 58.48 8.59
N ALA A 1117 80.07 58.81 8.54
CA ALA A 1117 79.26 58.99 9.74
C ALA A 1117 78.37 57.78 10.00
N LEU A 1118 78.48 57.23 11.21
CA LEU A 1118 77.56 56.22 11.72
C LEU A 1118 76.63 56.92 12.71
N ALA A 1119 75.32 56.84 12.51
CA ALA A 1119 74.37 57.44 13.44
C ALA A 1119 74.45 56.77 14.83
N GLY A 1120 74.56 57.57 15.88
CA GLY A 1120 74.73 57.10 17.26
C GLY A 1120 76.20 57.01 17.73
N GLN A 1121 76.40 56.58 18.98
CA GLN A 1121 77.72 56.36 19.57
C GLN A 1121 78.11 54.88 19.52
N HIS A 1122 79.12 54.56 18.74
CA HIS A 1122 79.64 53.21 18.47
C HIS A 1122 81.09 53.10 18.94
N VAL A 1123 81.39 52.04 19.68
CA VAL A 1123 82.78 51.72 20.08
C VAL A 1123 83.38 50.80 19.04
N LEU A 1124 84.17 51.35 18.13
CA LEU A 1124 84.75 50.61 17.00
C LEU A 1124 86.11 50.02 17.33
N THR A 1125 86.38 48.85 16.77
CA THR A 1125 87.63 48.08 16.84
C THR A 1125 88.14 47.75 15.44
N ALA A 1126 89.32 47.15 15.33
CA ALA A 1126 89.84 46.72 14.02
C ALA A 1126 88.97 45.64 13.33
N ASN A 1127 88.15 44.90 14.07
CA ASN A 1127 87.32 43.83 13.49
C ASN A 1127 86.06 44.33 12.78
N ASP A 1128 85.66 45.58 13.05
CA ASP A 1128 84.47 46.21 12.47
C ASP A 1128 84.73 46.75 11.05
N PHE A 1129 85.95 46.55 10.55
CA PHE A 1129 86.38 46.97 9.24
C PHE A 1129 86.96 45.80 8.44
N PHE A 1130 86.81 45.86 7.11
CA PHE A 1130 87.76 45.23 6.20
C PHE A 1130 88.75 46.31 5.77
N MET A 1131 90.00 46.18 6.24
CA MET A 1131 91.05 47.20 6.12
C MET A 1131 92.18 46.77 5.21
#